data_AF-A0A6A6UNM8-F1
#
_entry.id   AF-A0A6A6UNM8-F1
#
_cell.length_a   1.000
_cell.length_b   1.000
_cell.length_c   1.000
_cell.angle_alpha   90.00
_cell.angle_beta   90.00
_cell.angle_gamma   90.00
#
_symmetry.space_group_name_H-M   'P 1'
#
loop_
_entity.id
_entity.type
_entity.pdbx_description
1 polymer ?
#
loop_
_entity_poly.entity_id
_entity_poly.type
_entity_poly.pdbx_seq_one_letter_code
_entity_poly.pdbx_strand_id
1 'polypeptide(L)'
;MGSVPVNRVQEVAQPLRILIVGAGIGGLTAALALRQQGHEITLFEKTEDAKEVGAAMHLVPNCNGLLRRLGIRPETFGANLQEVMTEYSYTGELRFSVPLREANKRWAYPWQLCHRYGLHEALKSAVLSKEGDGPPAVLKVSSRVVSADAKFASITLENGQSFSGDLVLGADGVGSTMRKMTPEWQDFKLFDSGKSAFRFLLPRQQLLDNPLTSKYVETDGNFVGWAANDRRIVSYPCMNNTVMNYVCIHPSNLSQTYHDRGNEYNQKGTKETLLDIYDSFEPGAKAVLEMVNGDDLRVWPLLDMATLPTWVSGRLALLGDAAHPFLPHQGQGGAVAIEDAISVAALLPSGTTRADITERLKLYETCRQDRAHKIQDYTRIMGTNLDDQARKKLNMEKFSGFNFGHDEWHHSKNELKKYLQAKNQALILRQPIGFGAIPSYKQNVYGPSLPGVDSSFTRFSIRFTSARTYLQTLFPSSSFSFVSPGTVAEASFQNTTLDGMSSFGGGEEDSFGLWIHGVQYTRSDGTQINGTFLAALFESQADSISMGKELGMPKLFSDIHVHRRRENSHISLSWRGAEFIRASWKELAVVQELSLDRIGESQSISGKSWEGTELPNGNPQPMIHRGPPSFLSQLNGNFPPSRDLLDQSPPFASATSLPTNGHTYPPPSMPDGLSSFPPNGVLPLTPNSTPPFAPKGTSPARLNGPPRFAINGPPPWVQNGHNLPTPNGTPPFPSNGSPFRPPFRPSFNAPLSGEAHPPGPIRGPPQFQANPPPEAGIFMYHYVPSVGGQRGAVDAEYAVFVPKPSKPEIILERRVAKTADVKVQPRDWETLPTLHHVAQGLADIPIFEVLKAEIVKGRGVEDWGRAERIEGGVDSKIQKRV
;
A
#
# COMPACT_ATOMS: atom_id res chain seq x y z
N MET A 1 30.40 -35.91 -19.11
CA MET A 1 29.33 -34.92 -18.80
C MET A 1 28.03 -35.52 -19.29
N GLY A 2 26.99 -35.62 -18.46
CA GLY A 2 25.66 -36.08 -18.89
C GLY A 2 24.77 -34.88 -19.19
N SER A 3 24.10 -34.88 -20.35
CA SER A 3 23.13 -33.85 -20.71
C SER A 3 21.84 -34.05 -19.92
N VAL A 4 21.53 -33.12 -19.01
CA VAL A 4 20.19 -33.02 -18.41
C VAL A 4 19.27 -32.38 -19.44
N PRO A 5 18.21 -33.06 -19.93
CA PRO A 5 17.32 -32.48 -20.93
C PRO A 5 16.50 -31.35 -20.32
N VAL A 6 16.56 -30.16 -20.92
CA VAL A 6 15.80 -28.97 -20.49
C VAL A 6 14.35 -29.03 -21.01
N ASN A 7 13.69 -30.17 -20.84
CA ASN A 7 12.26 -30.35 -21.08
C ASN A 7 11.47 -30.25 -19.77
N ARG A 8 11.66 -29.13 -19.05
CA ARG A 8 10.67 -28.70 -18.06
C ARG A 8 9.66 -27.82 -18.76
N VAL A 9 8.68 -28.46 -19.40
CA VAL A 9 7.42 -27.79 -19.76
C VAL A 9 6.92 -27.11 -18.48
N GLN A 10 6.65 -25.80 -18.55
CA GLN A 10 5.94 -25.14 -17.48
C GLN A 10 4.53 -25.73 -17.46
N GLU A 11 4.20 -26.52 -16.45
CA GLU A 11 2.80 -26.81 -16.14
C GLU A 11 2.11 -25.46 -15.97
N VAL A 12 1.16 -25.15 -16.86
CA VAL A 12 0.36 -23.94 -16.78
C VAL A 12 -0.46 -24.06 -15.50
N ALA A 13 0.00 -23.39 -14.44
CA ALA A 13 -0.51 -23.59 -13.10
C ALA A 13 -1.99 -23.20 -13.04
N GLN A 14 -2.83 -24.21 -12.81
CA GLN A 14 -4.28 -24.12 -12.88
C GLN A 14 -4.84 -23.25 -11.74
N PRO A 15 -6.03 -22.65 -11.92
CA PRO A 15 -6.78 -22.02 -10.84
C PRO A 15 -6.85 -22.89 -9.57
N LEU A 16 -6.55 -22.29 -8.42
CA LEU A 16 -6.76 -22.94 -7.13
C LEU A 16 -8.25 -22.95 -6.81
N ARG A 17 -8.75 -24.06 -6.26
CA ARG A 17 -10.12 -24.17 -5.77
C ARG A 17 -10.16 -23.83 -4.29
N ILE A 18 -10.79 -22.72 -3.93
CA ILE A 18 -10.75 -22.15 -2.58
C ILE A 18 -12.14 -22.20 -1.96
N LEU A 19 -12.23 -22.85 -0.79
CA LEU A 19 -13.46 -22.93 -0.01
C LEU A 19 -13.40 -21.85 1.09
N ILE A 20 -14.41 -21.00 1.20
CA ILE A 20 -14.47 -19.91 2.19
C ILE A 20 -15.68 -20.12 3.09
N VAL A 21 -15.46 -20.27 4.40
CA VAL A 21 -16.50 -20.51 5.39
C VAL A 21 -16.89 -19.20 6.06
N GLY A 22 -18.13 -18.76 5.88
CA GLY A 22 -18.69 -17.48 6.33
C GLY A 22 -18.70 -16.42 5.23
N ALA A 23 -19.89 -15.88 4.91
CA ALA A 23 -20.05 -14.80 3.92
C ALA A 23 -20.17 -13.40 4.56
N GLY A 24 -19.48 -13.16 5.67
CA GLY A 24 -19.31 -11.81 6.23
C GLY A 24 -18.33 -10.95 5.42
N ILE A 25 -18.13 -9.70 5.85
CA ILE A 25 -17.28 -8.71 5.14
C ILE A 25 -15.89 -9.28 4.78
N GLY A 26 -15.19 -9.95 5.70
CA GLY A 26 -13.87 -10.54 5.41
C GLY A 26 -13.94 -11.68 4.38
N GLY A 27 -14.91 -12.59 4.49
CA GLY A 27 -15.08 -13.72 3.58
C GLY A 27 -15.44 -13.30 2.15
N LEU A 28 -16.36 -12.34 2.00
CA LEU A 28 -16.69 -11.75 0.69
C LEU A 28 -15.54 -10.94 0.09
N THR A 29 -14.79 -10.19 0.93
CA THR A 29 -13.58 -9.48 0.48
C THR A 29 -12.53 -10.48 -0.04
N ALA A 30 -12.32 -11.59 0.67
CA ALA A 30 -11.37 -12.62 0.27
C ALA A 30 -11.80 -13.29 -1.03
N ALA A 31 -13.11 -13.59 -1.17
CA ALA A 31 -13.67 -14.13 -2.40
C ALA A 31 -13.44 -13.21 -3.61
N LEU A 32 -13.71 -11.91 -3.48
CA LEU A 32 -13.51 -10.94 -4.56
C LEU A 32 -12.03 -10.79 -4.93
N ALA A 33 -11.16 -10.66 -3.93
CA ALA A 33 -9.73 -10.49 -4.14
C ALA A 33 -9.06 -11.73 -4.75
N LEU A 34 -9.42 -12.94 -4.30
CA LEU A 34 -8.88 -14.20 -4.85
C LEU A 34 -9.46 -14.54 -6.22
N ARG A 35 -10.74 -14.23 -6.47
CA ARG A 35 -11.34 -14.27 -7.81
C ARG A 35 -10.53 -13.38 -8.78
N GLN A 36 -10.20 -12.15 -8.38
CA GLN A 36 -9.36 -11.24 -9.18
C GLN A 36 -7.89 -11.72 -9.34
N GLN A 37 -7.45 -12.79 -8.67
CA GLN A 37 -6.19 -13.50 -8.98
C GLN A 37 -6.41 -14.74 -9.88
N GLY A 38 -7.63 -14.96 -10.38
CA GLY A 38 -7.98 -16.03 -11.31
C GLY A 38 -8.33 -17.37 -10.65
N HIS A 39 -8.67 -17.38 -9.36
CA HIS A 39 -8.99 -18.60 -8.62
C HIS A 39 -10.49 -18.94 -8.60
N GLU A 40 -10.82 -20.23 -8.45
CA GLU A 40 -12.20 -20.72 -8.35
C GLU A 40 -12.66 -20.69 -6.88
N ILE A 41 -13.69 -19.89 -6.58
CA ILE A 41 -14.12 -19.64 -5.19
C ILE A 41 -15.50 -20.25 -4.91
N THR A 42 -15.63 -20.99 -3.80
CA THR A 42 -16.94 -21.37 -3.24
C THR A 42 -17.08 -20.85 -1.80
N LEU A 43 -18.08 -20.02 -1.56
CA LEU A 43 -18.46 -19.49 -0.25
C LEU A 43 -19.55 -20.35 0.39
N PHE A 44 -19.48 -20.56 1.69
CA PHE A 44 -20.47 -21.32 2.48
C PHE A 44 -20.98 -20.44 3.63
N GLU A 45 -22.28 -20.15 3.63
CA GLU A 45 -22.94 -19.30 4.61
C GLU A 45 -24.07 -20.08 5.30
N LYS A 46 -24.15 -19.99 6.63
CA LYS A 46 -25.11 -20.75 7.45
C LYS A 46 -26.53 -20.17 7.40
N THR A 47 -26.67 -18.90 7.07
CA THR A 47 -27.96 -18.20 6.93
C THR A 47 -28.54 -18.38 5.53
N GLU A 48 -29.87 -18.32 5.41
CA GLU A 48 -30.61 -18.53 4.15
C GLU A 48 -30.46 -17.35 3.17
N ASP A 49 -30.54 -16.13 3.69
CA ASP A 49 -30.51 -14.90 2.92
C ASP A 49 -29.10 -14.32 2.71
N ALA A 50 -28.12 -14.79 3.51
CA ALA A 50 -26.78 -14.19 3.66
C ALA A 50 -26.78 -12.68 3.97
N LYS A 51 -27.81 -12.14 4.65
CA LYS A 51 -27.95 -10.70 4.95
C LYS A 51 -27.27 -10.28 6.26
N GLU A 52 -26.60 -9.14 6.25
CA GLU A 52 -26.12 -8.42 7.44
C GLU A 52 -27.22 -7.54 8.05
N VAL A 53 -27.20 -7.33 9.37
CA VAL A 53 -28.29 -6.64 10.11
C VAL A 53 -27.80 -5.39 10.86
N GLY A 54 -28.48 -4.28 10.66
CA GLY A 54 -28.69 -3.22 11.67
C GLY A 54 -27.45 -2.48 12.23
N ALA A 55 -26.32 -2.46 11.52
CA ALA A 55 -25.09 -1.84 12.00
C ALA A 55 -24.45 -0.91 10.96
N ALA A 56 -23.86 0.20 11.41
CA ALA A 56 -22.88 0.96 10.63
C ALA A 56 -21.43 0.54 10.97
N MET A 57 -20.49 0.98 10.14
CA MET A 57 -19.06 0.76 10.33
C MET A 57 -18.23 1.93 9.76
N HIS A 58 -16.99 2.04 10.25
CA HIS A 58 -16.00 2.99 9.75
C HIS A 58 -15.22 2.36 8.59
N LEU A 59 -15.12 3.08 7.48
CA LEU A 59 -14.21 2.79 6.36
C LEU A 59 -13.01 3.71 6.47
N VAL A 60 -12.09 3.32 7.36
CA VAL A 60 -10.82 4.03 7.58
C VAL A 60 -9.90 3.91 6.35
N PRO A 61 -8.95 4.85 6.15
CA PRO A 61 -8.17 4.94 4.91
C PRO A 61 -7.50 3.63 4.46
N ASN A 62 -6.95 2.86 5.40
CA ASN A 62 -6.26 1.59 5.15
C ASN A 62 -7.18 0.49 4.58
N CYS A 63 -8.45 0.41 4.98
CA CYS A 63 -9.40 -0.52 4.33
C CYS A 63 -10.14 0.11 3.14
N ASN A 64 -10.35 1.43 3.13
CA ASN A 64 -11.00 2.13 2.02
C ASN A 64 -10.18 2.04 0.72
N GLY A 65 -8.86 2.21 0.80
CA GLY A 65 -7.95 1.99 -0.34
C GLY A 65 -8.04 0.59 -0.94
N LEU A 66 -8.17 -0.42 -0.07
CA LEU A 66 -8.26 -1.81 -0.49
C LEU A 66 -9.62 -2.14 -1.12
N LEU A 67 -10.73 -1.64 -0.56
CA LEU A 67 -12.04 -1.70 -1.19
C LEU A 67 -12.02 -1.01 -2.57
N ARG A 68 -11.37 0.15 -2.68
CA ARG A 68 -11.21 0.87 -3.94
C ARG A 68 -10.36 0.10 -4.95
N ARG A 69 -9.33 -0.61 -4.51
CA ARG A 69 -8.54 -1.53 -5.35
C ARG A 69 -9.40 -2.65 -5.94
N LEU A 70 -10.31 -3.23 -5.15
CA LEU A 70 -11.25 -4.28 -5.61
C LEU A 70 -12.39 -3.76 -6.51
N GLY A 71 -12.42 -2.47 -6.83
CA GLY A 71 -13.50 -1.83 -7.62
C GLY A 71 -14.67 -1.30 -6.81
N ILE A 72 -14.76 -1.62 -5.52
CA ILE A 72 -15.83 -1.12 -4.63
C ILE A 72 -15.66 0.39 -4.39
N ARG A 73 -16.77 1.14 -4.38
CA ARG A 73 -16.78 2.61 -4.22
C ARG A 73 -17.80 2.98 -3.13
N PRO A 74 -17.39 3.28 -1.89
CA PRO A 74 -18.33 3.41 -0.78
C PRO A 74 -19.46 4.44 -0.96
N GLU A 75 -19.17 5.52 -1.69
CA GLU A 75 -20.13 6.54 -2.13
C GLU A 75 -21.33 5.96 -2.90
N THR A 76 -21.19 4.88 -3.68
CA THR A 76 -22.29 4.33 -4.49
C THR A 76 -23.37 3.62 -3.66
N PHE A 77 -23.06 3.26 -2.41
CA PHE A 77 -24.02 2.74 -1.42
C PHE A 77 -24.20 3.69 -0.22
N GLY A 78 -23.92 4.98 -0.42
CA GLY A 78 -24.24 6.05 0.53
C GLY A 78 -23.35 6.11 1.77
N ALA A 79 -22.05 5.83 1.61
CA ALA A 79 -21.06 6.10 2.66
C ALA A 79 -20.68 7.59 2.72
N ASN A 80 -20.88 8.19 3.89
CA ASN A 80 -20.59 9.60 4.16
C ASN A 80 -19.08 9.84 4.34
N LEU A 81 -18.59 11.05 4.08
CA LEU A 81 -17.28 11.48 4.53
C LEU A 81 -17.30 11.69 6.06
N GLN A 82 -16.22 11.30 6.75
CA GLN A 82 -15.99 11.69 8.15
C GLN A 82 -15.45 13.13 8.17
N GLU A 83 -16.31 14.07 8.53
CA GLU A 83 -16.08 15.52 8.38
C GLU A 83 -15.65 16.19 9.69
N VAL A 84 -16.25 15.77 10.81
CA VAL A 84 -16.02 16.33 12.15
C VAL A 84 -16.03 15.19 13.18
N MET A 85 -15.25 15.34 14.25
CA MET A 85 -15.32 14.48 15.42
C MET A 85 -15.45 15.29 16.70
N THR A 86 -16.53 15.07 17.44
CA THR A 86 -16.87 15.76 18.69
C THR A 86 -17.01 14.76 19.84
N GLU A 87 -16.44 15.06 21.01
CA GLU A 87 -16.72 14.33 22.25
C GLU A 87 -17.22 15.30 23.33
N TYR A 88 -18.32 14.91 23.98
CA TYR A 88 -18.84 15.52 25.19
C TYR A 88 -18.52 14.65 26.42
N SER A 89 -18.44 15.28 27.60
CA SER A 89 -18.62 14.55 28.85
C SER A 89 -20.03 13.95 28.91
N TYR A 90 -20.22 12.98 29.81
CA TYR A 90 -21.57 12.49 30.11
C TYR A 90 -22.50 13.58 30.69
N THR A 91 -21.93 14.68 31.23
CA THR A 91 -22.68 15.85 31.74
C THR A 91 -22.94 16.93 30.67
N GLY A 92 -22.55 16.72 29.41
CA GLY A 92 -22.82 17.64 28.29
C GLY A 92 -21.78 18.74 28.07
N GLU A 93 -20.67 18.71 28.81
CA GLU A 93 -19.52 19.61 28.61
C GLU A 93 -18.77 19.20 27.33
N LEU A 94 -18.51 20.14 26.42
CA LEU A 94 -17.73 19.89 25.22
C LEU A 94 -16.25 19.66 25.57
N ARG A 95 -15.71 18.47 25.32
CA ARG A 95 -14.30 18.14 25.55
C ARG A 95 -13.42 18.51 24.36
N PHE A 96 -13.87 18.17 23.16
CA PHE A 96 -13.24 18.58 21.91
C PHE A 96 -14.24 18.52 20.77
N SER A 97 -14.02 19.36 19.76
CA SER A 97 -14.56 19.18 18.41
C SER A 97 -13.45 19.47 17.40
N VAL A 98 -13.21 18.55 16.47
CA VAL A 98 -12.09 18.61 15.52
C VAL A 98 -12.62 18.44 14.09
N PRO A 99 -12.43 19.43 13.20
CA PRO A 99 -12.73 19.27 11.78
C PRO A 99 -11.66 18.39 11.13
N LEU A 100 -12.09 17.41 10.34
CA LEU A 100 -11.24 16.38 9.75
C LEU A 100 -10.99 16.56 8.25
N ARG A 101 -11.60 17.56 7.59
CA ARG A 101 -11.40 17.86 6.15
C ARG A 101 -9.94 17.94 5.72
N GLU A 102 -9.13 18.75 6.42
CA GLU A 102 -7.70 18.90 6.10
C GLU A 102 -6.88 17.69 6.55
N ALA A 103 -7.28 17.03 7.65
CA ALA A 103 -6.63 15.80 8.11
C ALA A 103 -6.84 14.64 7.10
N ASN A 104 -8.02 14.54 6.47
CA ASN A 104 -8.32 13.55 5.45
C ASN A 104 -7.36 13.62 4.24
N LYS A 105 -6.87 14.82 3.88
CA LYS A 105 -5.89 15.01 2.80
C LYS A 105 -4.50 14.40 3.07
N ARG A 106 -4.20 14.03 4.33
CA ARG A 106 -2.97 13.29 4.70
C ARG A 106 -2.98 11.85 4.16
N TRP A 107 -4.16 11.30 3.88
CA TRP A 107 -4.34 9.93 3.42
C TRP A 107 -4.77 9.87 1.96
N ALA A 108 -4.35 8.83 1.25
CA ALA A 108 -4.65 8.62 -0.17
C ALA A 108 -6.13 8.29 -0.44
N TYR A 109 -6.85 7.90 0.61
CA TYR A 109 -8.26 7.55 0.58
C TYR A 109 -8.95 8.15 1.80
N PRO A 110 -10.16 8.72 1.67
CA PRO A 110 -10.82 9.41 2.77
C PRO A 110 -11.24 8.44 3.89
N TRP A 111 -11.40 8.95 5.12
CA TRP A 111 -12.17 8.21 6.12
C TRP A 111 -13.66 8.38 5.81
N GLN A 112 -14.36 7.28 5.53
CA GLN A 112 -15.81 7.27 5.30
C GLN A 112 -16.57 6.51 6.40
N LEU A 113 -17.88 6.76 6.50
CA LEU A 113 -18.83 6.14 7.43
C LEU A 113 -19.93 5.46 6.61
N CYS A 114 -20.14 4.15 6.73
CA CYS A 114 -21.11 3.43 5.92
C CYS A 114 -22.06 2.55 6.73
N HIS A 115 -23.21 2.20 6.14
CA HIS A 115 -24.06 1.14 6.67
C HIS A 115 -23.48 -0.22 6.25
N ARG A 116 -23.28 -1.15 7.20
CA ARG A 116 -22.57 -2.42 6.98
C ARG A 116 -23.22 -3.29 5.90
N TYR A 117 -24.56 -3.31 5.86
CA TYR A 117 -25.33 -3.97 4.81
C TYR A 117 -25.05 -3.40 3.41
N GLY A 118 -24.83 -2.09 3.29
CA GLY A 118 -24.49 -1.47 1.99
C GLY A 118 -23.14 -1.94 1.44
N LEU A 119 -22.13 -2.04 2.32
CA LEU A 119 -20.84 -2.65 1.95
C LEU A 119 -21.00 -4.15 1.63
N HIS A 120 -21.78 -4.86 2.44
CA HIS A 120 -22.00 -6.30 2.29
C HIS A 120 -22.66 -6.65 0.95
N GLU A 121 -23.76 -6.00 0.60
CA GLU A 121 -24.44 -6.21 -0.68
C GLU A 121 -23.57 -5.77 -1.87
N ALA A 122 -22.80 -4.68 -1.75
CA ALA A 122 -21.86 -4.27 -2.79
C ALA A 122 -20.76 -5.32 -3.03
N LEU A 123 -20.18 -5.89 -1.96
CA LEU A 123 -19.24 -7.01 -2.05
C LEU A 123 -19.90 -8.27 -2.61
N LYS A 124 -21.07 -8.66 -2.10
CA LYS A 124 -21.82 -9.86 -2.54
C LYS A 124 -22.18 -9.78 -4.02
N SER A 125 -22.63 -8.62 -4.49
CA SER A 125 -22.93 -8.37 -5.90
C SER A 125 -21.67 -8.47 -6.78
N ALA A 126 -20.56 -7.84 -6.38
CA ALA A 126 -19.30 -7.92 -7.13
C ALA A 126 -18.73 -9.35 -7.18
N VAL A 127 -18.79 -10.09 -6.07
CA VAL A 127 -18.36 -11.49 -5.95
C VAL A 127 -19.12 -12.41 -6.93
N LEU A 128 -20.44 -12.22 -7.03
CA LEU A 128 -21.35 -13.06 -7.83
C LEU A 128 -21.55 -12.58 -9.28
N SER A 129 -21.14 -11.36 -9.62
CA SER A 129 -21.33 -10.80 -10.97
C SER A 129 -20.61 -11.63 -12.03
N LYS A 130 -21.21 -11.76 -13.22
CA LYS A 130 -20.55 -12.34 -14.41
C LYS A 130 -19.49 -11.41 -15.02
N GLU A 131 -19.49 -10.15 -14.62
CA GLU A 131 -18.55 -9.12 -15.03
C GLU A 131 -17.42 -8.98 -14.00
N GLY A 132 -16.30 -8.36 -14.39
CA GLY A 132 -15.09 -8.26 -13.57
C GLY A 132 -14.16 -9.47 -13.68
N ASP A 133 -12.91 -9.30 -13.26
CA ASP A 133 -11.84 -10.28 -13.50
C ASP A 133 -12.08 -11.63 -12.79
N GLY A 134 -11.68 -12.72 -13.45
CA GLY A 134 -11.78 -14.08 -12.91
C GLY A 134 -13.20 -14.67 -12.87
N PRO A 135 -13.33 -15.99 -12.61
CA PRO A 135 -14.60 -16.69 -12.65
C PRO A 135 -15.53 -16.26 -11.49
N PRO A 136 -16.85 -16.08 -11.71
CA PRO A 136 -17.79 -15.72 -10.65
C PRO A 136 -17.79 -16.76 -9.53
N ALA A 137 -17.80 -16.30 -8.27
CA ALA A 137 -17.80 -17.21 -7.13
C ALA A 137 -19.16 -17.89 -6.93
N VAL A 138 -19.15 -19.08 -6.34
CA VAL A 138 -20.37 -19.82 -5.98
C VAL A 138 -20.69 -19.57 -4.50
N LEU A 139 -21.77 -18.84 -4.20
CA LEU A 139 -22.29 -18.72 -2.82
C LEU A 139 -23.30 -19.83 -2.53
N LYS A 140 -23.07 -20.57 -1.44
CA LYS A 140 -23.97 -21.58 -0.90
C LYS A 140 -24.52 -21.10 0.44
N VAL A 141 -25.80 -20.71 0.44
CA VAL A 141 -26.58 -20.33 1.62
C VAL A 141 -27.13 -21.56 2.36
N SER A 142 -27.68 -21.38 3.56
CA SER A 142 -28.19 -22.44 4.45
C SER A 142 -27.20 -23.60 4.67
N SER A 143 -25.91 -23.33 4.51
CA SER A 143 -24.81 -24.29 4.43
C SER A 143 -23.94 -24.20 5.68
N ARG A 144 -24.50 -24.60 6.82
CA ARG A 144 -23.74 -24.68 8.08
C ARG A 144 -22.65 -25.74 7.96
N VAL A 145 -21.38 -25.34 8.05
CA VAL A 145 -20.24 -26.24 8.18
C VAL A 145 -20.19 -26.82 9.60
N VAL A 146 -19.93 -28.12 9.72
CA VAL A 146 -19.86 -28.86 10.99
C VAL A 146 -18.60 -29.74 11.14
N SER A 147 -17.72 -29.78 10.14
CA SER A 147 -16.32 -30.23 10.28
C SER A 147 -15.45 -29.69 9.15
N ALA A 148 -14.12 -29.72 9.34
CA ALA A 148 -13.14 -29.43 8.31
C ALA A 148 -11.90 -30.33 8.46
N ASP A 149 -11.27 -30.68 7.34
CA ASP A 149 -9.96 -31.33 7.31
C ASP A 149 -8.92 -30.35 6.76
N ALA A 150 -8.07 -29.87 7.67
CA ALA A 150 -7.02 -28.90 7.36
C ALA A 150 -5.87 -29.48 6.52
N LYS A 151 -5.71 -30.80 6.44
CA LYS A 151 -4.66 -31.47 5.65
C LYS A 151 -5.09 -31.69 4.20
N PHE A 152 -6.34 -32.08 3.99
CA PHE A 152 -6.91 -32.35 2.66
C PHE A 152 -7.73 -31.20 2.07
N ALA A 153 -7.84 -30.08 2.80
CA ALA A 153 -8.58 -28.88 2.39
C ALA A 153 -10.05 -29.16 2.05
N SER A 154 -10.75 -29.84 2.96
CA SER A 154 -12.17 -30.16 2.83
C SER A 154 -13.00 -29.71 4.02
N ILE A 155 -14.32 -29.60 3.81
CA ILE A 155 -15.32 -29.24 4.82
C ILE A 155 -16.53 -30.17 4.69
N THR A 156 -17.28 -30.38 5.77
CA THR A 156 -18.57 -31.10 5.76
C THR A 156 -19.67 -30.23 6.34
N LEU A 157 -20.85 -30.26 5.71
CA LEU A 157 -22.04 -29.52 6.12
C LEU A 157 -22.91 -30.34 7.08
N GLU A 158 -23.79 -29.65 7.81
CA GLU A 158 -24.76 -30.20 8.76
C GLU A 158 -25.69 -31.27 8.13
N ASN A 159 -25.91 -31.21 6.81
CA ASN A 159 -26.67 -32.19 6.03
C ASN A 159 -25.84 -33.41 5.56
N GLY A 160 -24.58 -33.53 5.97
CA GLY A 160 -23.66 -34.61 5.59
C GLY A 160 -22.95 -34.44 4.24
N GLN A 161 -23.18 -33.35 3.50
CA GLN A 161 -22.46 -33.08 2.24
C GLN A 161 -21.03 -32.58 2.51
N SER A 162 -20.03 -33.25 1.93
CA SER A 162 -18.63 -32.80 1.99
C SER A 162 -18.18 -32.13 0.69
N PHE A 163 -17.33 -31.11 0.82
CA PHE A 163 -16.72 -30.36 -0.28
C PHE A 163 -15.20 -30.32 -0.10
N SER A 164 -14.44 -30.55 -1.18
CA SER A 164 -12.97 -30.56 -1.16
C SER A 164 -12.40 -29.59 -2.19
N GLY A 165 -11.49 -28.73 -1.75
CA GLY A 165 -10.74 -27.80 -2.58
C GLY A 165 -9.25 -28.05 -2.50
N ASP A 166 -8.49 -26.97 -2.67
CA ASP A 166 -7.03 -26.93 -2.55
C ASP A 166 -6.59 -26.07 -1.35
N LEU A 167 -7.47 -25.18 -0.88
CA LEU A 167 -7.34 -24.28 0.28
C LEU A 167 -8.72 -24.08 0.95
N VAL A 168 -8.74 -24.00 2.29
CA VAL A 168 -9.91 -23.57 3.09
C VAL A 168 -9.59 -22.27 3.84
N LEU A 169 -10.51 -21.31 3.84
CA LEU A 169 -10.41 -20.07 4.63
C LEU A 169 -11.57 -19.98 5.63
N GLY A 170 -11.24 -19.91 6.92
CA GLY A 170 -12.19 -19.64 8.00
C GLY A 170 -12.41 -18.15 8.19
N ALA A 171 -13.56 -17.66 7.71
CA ALA A 171 -14.04 -16.28 7.86
C ALA A 171 -15.35 -16.22 8.67
N ASP A 172 -15.59 -17.23 9.51
CA ASP A 172 -16.85 -17.52 10.20
C ASP A 172 -17.08 -16.73 11.51
N GLY A 173 -16.26 -15.70 11.71
CA GLY A 173 -16.44 -14.64 12.71
C GLY A 173 -16.11 -15.03 14.15
N VAL A 174 -16.49 -14.16 15.09
CA VAL A 174 -16.18 -14.33 16.53
C VAL A 174 -16.66 -15.69 17.07
N GLY A 175 -17.80 -16.18 16.60
CA GLY A 175 -18.37 -17.47 16.97
C GLY A 175 -17.73 -18.71 16.33
N SER A 176 -16.58 -18.56 15.64
CA SER A 176 -15.95 -19.52 14.73
C SER A 176 -16.16 -21.00 15.10
N THR A 177 -16.67 -21.74 14.12
CA THR A 177 -16.75 -23.20 14.10
C THR A 177 -15.40 -23.79 13.70
N MET A 178 -14.67 -23.16 12.78
CA MET A 178 -13.33 -23.60 12.35
C MET A 178 -12.32 -23.65 13.52
N ARG A 179 -12.33 -22.65 14.42
CA ARG A 179 -11.52 -22.70 15.66
C ARG A 179 -11.86 -23.87 16.57
N LYS A 180 -13.13 -24.26 16.68
CA LYS A 180 -13.60 -25.30 17.62
C LYS A 180 -13.29 -26.72 17.15
N MET A 181 -12.98 -26.90 15.87
CA MET A 181 -12.86 -28.22 15.23
C MET A 181 -11.43 -28.54 14.76
N THR A 182 -10.58 -27.52 14.65
CA THR A 182 -9.16 -27.68 14.35
C THR A 182 -8.39 -27.90 15.67
N PRO A 183 -7.65 -29.01 15.86
CA PRO A 183 -6.97 -29.30 17.12
C PRO A 183 -6.01 -28.21 17.62
N GLU A 184 -5.39 -27.46 16.70
CA GLU A 184 -4.48 -26.36 16.99
C GLU A 184 -5.16 -25.13 17.63
N TRP A 185 -6.50 -25.04 17.60
CA TRP A 185 -7.26 -23.87 18.05
C TRP A 185 -8.38 -24.17 19.06
N GLN A 186 -8.78 -25.44 19.22
CA GLN A 186 -9.96 -25.85 20.01
C GLN A 186 -9.96 -25.34 21.47
N ASP A 187 -8.77 -25.17 22.07
CA ASP A 187 -8.60 -24.72 23.45
C ASP A 187 -8.68 -23.19 23.62
N PHE A 188 -8.61 -22.42 22.53
CA PHE A 188 -8.63 -20.95 22.53
C PHE A 188 -10.08 -20.43 22.60
N LYS A 189 -10.57 -20.31 23.83
CA LYS A 189 -11.94 -19.92 24.16
C LYS A 189 -12.12 -18.41 24.23
N LEU A 190 -13.32 -17.96 23.86
CA LEU A 190 -13.78 -16.58 24.04
C LEU A 190 -14.01 -16.28 25.52
N PHE A 191 -13.86 -15.03 25.93
CA PHE A 191 -14.28 -14.50 27.22
C PHE A 191 -14.95 -13.12 27.07
N ASP A 192 -15.81 -12.74 28.02
CA ASP A 192 -16.33 -11.37 28.09
C ASP A 192 -15.21 -10.40 28.53
N SER A 193 -15.07 -9.27 27.83
CA SER A 193 -14.20 -8.16 28.23
C SER A 193 -14.72 -7.39 29.46
N GLY A 194 -15.89 -7.76 29.99
CA GLY A 194 -16.60 -7.09 31.07
C GLY A 194 -17.43 -5.90 30.58
N LYS A 195 -17.64 -5.78 29.26
CA LYS A 195 -18.40 -4.70 28.62
C LYS A 195 -19.43 -5.29 27.66
N SER A 196 -20.63 -4.72 27.66
CA SER A 196 -21.69 -4.99 26.68
C SER A 196 -22.06 -3.71 25.94
N ALA A 197 -22.71 -3.85 24.78
CA ALA A 197 -23.12 -2.71 23.95
C ALA A 197 -24.55 -2.88 23.41
N PHE A 198 -25.40 -1.90 23.68
CA PHE A 198 -26.63 -1.73 22.90
C PHE A 198 -26.29 -1.15 21.53
N ARG A 199 -27.02 -1.58 20.49
CA ARG A 199 -26.90 -1.05 19.12
C ARG A 199 -28.29 -0.81 18.53
N PHE A 200 -28.46 0.32 17.85
CA PHE A 200 -29.68 0.70 17.14
C PHE A 200 -29.38 1.79 16.10
N LEU A 201 -30.35 2.04 15.22
CA LEU A 201 -30.34 3.10 14.22
C LEU A 201 -31.52 4.05 14.50
N LEU A 202 -31.37 5.34 14.20
CA LEU A 202 -32.46 6.32 14.24
C LEU A 202 -32.47 7.18 12.95
N PRO A 203 -33.65 7.54 12.39
CA PRO A 203 -33.73 8.53 11.31
C PRO A 203 -33.16 9.88 11.78
N ARG A 204 -32.28 10.50 10.98
CA ARG A 204 -31.68 11.79 11.35
C ARG A 204 -32.72 12.90 11.49
N GLN A 205 -33.80 12.87 10.69
CA GLN A 205 -34.85 13.88 10.76
C GLN A 205 -35.53 13.92 12.14
N GLN A 206 -35.85 12.77 12.73
CA GLN A 206 -36.42 12.68 14.09
C GLN A 206 -35.54 13.33 15.16
N LEU A 207 -34.21 13.31 14.95
CA LEU A 207 -33.21 13.92 15.82
C LEU A 207 -33.01 15.42 15.54
N LEU A 208 -33.29 15.89 14.32
CA LEU A 208 -33.30 17.31 13.94
C LEU A 208 -34.58 18.01 14.44
N ASP A 209 -35.72 17.32 14.42
CA ASP A 209 -37.03 17.86 14.82
C ASP A 209 -37.15 18.09 16.33
N ASN A 210 -36.28 17.49 17.15
CA ASN A 210 -36.25 17.66 18.60
C ASN A 210 -35.13 18.66 19.03
N PRO A 211 -35.49 19.80 19.67
CA PRO A 211 -34.52 20.82 20.11
C PRO A 211 -33.43 20.37 21.09
N LEU A 212 -33.62 19.24 21.79
CA LEU A 212 -32.60 18.68 22.70
C LEU A 212 -31.49 17.92 21.95
N THR A 213 -31.78 17.42 20.74
CA THR A 213 -30.90 16.51 20.00
C THR A 213 -30.35 17.09 18.70
N SER A 214 -31.01 18.10 18.12
CA SER A 214 -30.68 18.67 16.80
C SER A 214 -29.22 19.10 16.64
N LYS A 215 -28.67 19.79 17.64
CA LYS A 215 -27.27 20.25 17.73
C LYS A 215 -26.21 19.14 17.58
N TYR A 216 -26.58 17.87 17.80
CA TYR A 216 -25.68 16.72 17.63
C TYR A 216 -25.68 16.17 16.20
N VAL A 217 -26.68 16.51 15.40
CA VAL A 217 -26.93 15.94 14.07
C VAL A 217 -27.06 16.98 12.96
N GLU A 218 -27.05 18.28 13.27
CA GLU A 218 -27.08 19.38 12.27
C GLU A 218 -25.90 19.35 11.29
N THR A 219 -24.73 18.88 11.72
CA THR A 219 -23.52 18.80 10.88
C THR A 219 -23.42 17.45 10.17
N ASP A 220 -23.40 17.47 8.84
CA ASP A 220 -23.14 16.31 7.99
C ASP A 220 -21.77 15.67 8.30
N GLY A 221 -21.69 14.33 8.27
CA GLY A 221 -20.43 13.61 8.51
C GLY A 221 -19.83 13.77 9.92
N ASN A 222 -20.61 14.21 10.91
CA ASN A 222 -20.13 14.40 12.29
C ASN A 222 -20.23 13.11 13.13
N PHE A 223 -19.11 12.69 13.71
CA PHE A 223 -19.07 11.67 14.77
C PHE A 223 -19.24 12.35 16.14
N VAL A 224 -20.20 11.88 16.94
CA VAL A 224 -20.47 12.42 18.28
C VAL A 224 -20.34 11.35 19.35
N GLY A 225 -19.49 11.58 20.34
CA GLY A 225 -19.34 10.75 21.53
C GLY A 225 -19.82 11.45 22.81
N TRP A 226 -20.35 10.67 23.76
CA TRP A 226 -20.53 11.06 25.16
C TRP A 226 -19.81 10.05 26.05
N ALA A 227 -18.99 10.52 26.99
CA ALA A 227 -18.14 9.62 27.77
C ALA A 227 -18.16 9.89 29.29
N ALA A 228 -18.71 8.93 30.03
CA ALA A 228 -18.47 8.72 31.45
C ALA A 228 -17.20 7.88 31.64
N ASN A 229 -16.81 7.60 32.90
CA ASN A 229 -15.61 6.84 33.19
C ASN A 229 -15.70 5.39 32.67
N ASP A 230 -16.84 4.75 32.90
CA ASP A 230 -17.13 3.33 32.67
C ASP A 230 -18.06 3.08 31.45
N ARG A 231 -18.93 4.05 31.14
CA ARG A 231 -19.98 4.04 30.11
C ARG A 231 -19.74 5.08 29.02
N ARG A 232 -20.09 4.76 27.77
CA ARG A 232 -19.98 5.67 26.62
C ARG A 232 -21.15 5.49 25.65
N ILE A 233 -21.52 6.56 24.96
CA ILE A 233 -22.40 6.56 23.78
C ILE A 233 -21.56 7.03 22.60
N VAL A 234 -21.64 6.35 21.46
CA VAL A 234 -21.00 6.72 20.20
C VAL A 234 -22.05 6.80 19.10
N SER A 235 -22.07 7.90 18.37
CA SER A 235 -22.99 8.16 17.26
C SER A 235 -22.25 8.64 16.01
N TYR A 236 -22.73 8.25 14.82
CA TYR A 236 -22.28 8.79 13.54
C TYR A 236 -23.28 8.50 12.41
N PRO A 237 -23.33 9.33 11.36
CA PRO A 237 -24.27 9.17 10.25
C PRO A 237 -23.83 8.06 9.27
N CYS A 238 -24.81 7.38 8.68
CA CYS A 238 -24.70 6.52 7.51
C CYS A 238 -25.80 6.88 6.47
N MET A 239 -25.84 6.18 5.33
CA MET A 239 -26.85 6.34 4.27
C MET A 239 -27.06 7.80 3.81
N ASN A 240 -26.08 8.44 3.18
CA ASN A 240 -26.18 9.83 2.68
C ASN A 240 -26.65 10.83 3.76
N ASN A 241 -26.08 10.71 4.96
CA ASN A 241 -26.46 11.42 6.18
C ASN A 241 -27.97 11.40 6.49
N THR A 242 -28.71 10.34 6.18
CA THR A 242 -30.15 10.21 6.50
C THR A 242 -30.44 9.38 7.76
N VAL A 243 -29.51 8.52 8.19
CA VAL A 243 -29.66 7.62 9.33
C VAL A 243 -28.47 7.78 10.29
N MET A 244 -28.74 7.85 11.58
CA MET A 244 -27.73 7.89 12.64
C MET A 244 -27.58 6.50 13.28
N ASN A 245 -26.36 5.97 13.32
CA ASN A 245 -26.03 4.74 14.04
C ASN A 245 -25.60 5.07 15.47
N TYR A 246 -26.10 4.33 16.46
CA TYR A 246 -25.70 4.46 17.86
C TYR A 246 -25.11 3.16 18.44
N VAL A 247 -24.10 3.32 19.29
CA VAL A 247 -23.50 2.23 20.08
C VAL A 247 -23.33 2.70 21.52
N CYS A 248 -24.07 2.09 22.45
CA CYS A 248 -24.09 2.47 23.87
C CYS A 248 -23.37 1.39 24.68
N ILE A 249 -22.08 1.63 24.98
CA ILE A 249 -21.19 0.68 25.66
C ILE A 249 -21.19 0.90 27.18
N HIS A 250 -21.36 -0.17 27.94
CA HIS A 250 -21.53 -0.19 29.40
C HIS A 250 -20.91 -1.46 30.02
N PRO A 251 -20.67 -1.52 31.34
CA PRO A 251 -20.29 -2.77 32.03
C PRO A 251 -21.34 -3.88 31.88
N SER A 252 -20.93 -5.10 31.51
CA SER A 252 -21.86 -6.22 31.20
C SER A 252 -22.80 -6.60 32.37
N ASN A 253 -22.36 -6.39 33.62
CA ASN A 253 -23.15 -6.69 34.81
C ASN A 253 -24.39 -5.79 34.96
N LEU A 254 -24.46 -4.64 34.28
CA LEU A 254 -25.62 -3.74 34.34
C LEU A 254 -26.78 -4.24 33.44
N SER A 255 -26.47 -4.93 32.34
CA SER A 255 -27.44 -5.53 31.42
C SER A 255 -27.62 -7.04 31.61
N GLN A 256 -26.89 -7.65 32.54
CA GLN A 256 -26.96 -9.07 32.96
C GLN A 256 -26.71 -10.11 31.85
N THR A 257 -26.23 -9.68 30.69
CA THR A 257 -26.19 -10.43 29.42
C THR A 257 -25.40 -11.74 29.45
N TYR A 258 -24.40 -11.84 30.34
CA TYR A 258 -23.46 -12.96 30.38
C TYR A 258 -23.85 -14.07 31.38
N HIS A 259 -24.84 -13.85 32.25
CA HIS A 259 -25.12 -14.75 33.38
C HIS A 259 -26.21 -15.80 33.14
N ASP A 260 -27.03 -15.66 32.10
CA ASP A 260 -28.19 -16.55 31.88
C ASP A 260 -28.18 -17.17 30.46
N ARG A 261 -27.96 -18.50 30.43
CA ARG A 261 -28.13 -19.44 29.29
C ARG A 261 -27.15 -19.30 28.11
N GLY A 262 -27.01 -20.41 27.38
CA GLY A 262 -25.86 -20.64 26.48
C GLY A 262 -26.08 -20.24 25.02
N ASN A 263 -24.97 -19.83 24.37
CA ASN A 263 -24.74 -19.76 22.92
C ASN A 263 -25.62 -18.84 22.05
N GLU A 264 -26.67 -18.20 22.55
CA GLU A 264 -27.51 -17.27 21.76
C GLU A 264 -27.05 -15.81 21.89
N TYR A 265 -26.22 -15.37 20.94
CA TYR A 265 -25.56 -14.05 20.92
C TYR A 265 -26.47 -12.83 20.64
N ASN A 266 -27.80 -12.97 20.70
CA ASN A 266 -28.75 -11.96 20.20
C ASN A 266 -29.89 -11.69 21.21
N GLN A 267 -29.53 -11.23 22.41
CA GLN A 267 -30.49 -10.93 23.47
C GLN A 267 -31.25 -9.62 23.16
N LYS A 268 -32.57 -9.64 23.36
CA LYS A 268 -33.43 -8.45 23.24
C LYS A 268 -33.17 -7.54 24.44
N GLY A 269 -32.64 -6.35 24.18
CA GLY A 269 -32.48 -5.33 25.22
C GLY A 269 -33.81 -4.64 25.49
N THR A 270 -34.13 -4.38 26.76
CA THR A 270 -35.26 -3.55 27.15
C THR A 270 -34.88 -2.06 27.05
N LYS A 271 -35.86 -1.21 26.75
CA LYS A 271 -35.64 0.25 26.66
C LYS A 271 -35.44 0.85 28.04
N GLU A 272 -36.10 0.26 29.02
CA GLU A 272 -36.08 0.59 30.43
C GLU A 272 -34.66 0.44 30.97
N THR A 273 -34.03 -0.72 30.78
CA THR A 273 -32.63 -0.96 31.18
C THR A 273 -31.64 -0.11 30.39
N LEU A 274 -31.92 0.25 29.13
CA LEU A 274 -31.12 1.23 28.39
C LEU A 274 -31.20 2.62 29.05
N LEU A 275 -32.38 3.08 29.48
CA LEU A 275 -32.54 4.37 30.15
C LEU A 275 -31.91 4.36 31.54
N ASP A 276 -32.14 3.31 32.35
CA ASP A 276 -31.56 3.15 33.70
C ASP A 276 -30.02 3.21 33.67
N ILE A 277 -29.38 2.53 32.71
CA ILE A 277 -27.91 2.48 32.58
C ILE A 277 -27.32 3.86 32.23
N TYR A 278 -28.10 4.74 31.59
CA TYR A 278 -27.67 6.05 31.11
C TYR A 278 -28.37 7.24 31.80
N ASP A 279 -29.14 7.04 32.87
CA ASP A 279 -29.86 8.13 33.56
C ASP A 279 -28.92 9.27 34.04
N SER A 280 -27.68 8.93 34.41
CA SER A 280 -26.69 9.93 34.80
C SER A 280 -26.19 10.82 33.64
N PHE A 281 -26.59 10.58 32.39
CA PHE A 281 -26.19 11.36 31.22
C PHE A 281 -27.09 12.60 31.02
N GLU A 282 -26.54 13.59 30.31
CA GLU A 282 -27.18 14.87 30.03
C GLU A 282 -28.49 14.76 29.22
N PRO A 283 -29.42 15.73 29.35
CA PRO A 283 -30.79 15.59 28.81
C PRO A 283 -30.88 15.33 27.31
N GLY A 284 -29.96 15.86 26.50
CA GLY A 284 -29.92 15.61 25.06
C GLY A 284 -29.61 14.15 24.73
N ALA A 285 -28.58 13.58 25.34
CA ALA A 285 -28.25 12.16 25.24
C ALA A 285 -29.43 11.27 25.67
N LYS A 286 -30.13 11.60 26.76
CA LYS A 286 -31.30 10.82 27.21
C LYS A 286 -32.47 10.93 26.22
N ALA A 287 -32.75 12.12 25.69
CA ALA A 287 -33.76 12.32 24.65
C ALA A 287 -33.48 11.50 23.36
N VAL A 288 -32.21 11.21 23.03
CA VAL A 288 -31.87 10.25 21.96
C VAL A 288 -32.30 8.82 22.33
N LEU A 289 -31.98 8.35 23.54
CA LEU A 289 -32.31 6.99 23.99
C LEU A 289 -33.83 6.80 24.13
N GLU A 290 -34.56 7.85 24.47
CA GLU A 290 -36.02 7.89 24.51
C GLU A 290 -36.68 7.74 23.13
N MET A 291 -35.98 8.01 22.02
CA MET A 291 -36.50 7.79 20.65
C MET A 291 -36.47 6.31 20.21
N VAL A 292 -35.73 5.45 20.93
CA VAL A 292 -35.48 4.06 20.51
C VAL A 292 -36.76 3.21 20.58
N ASN A 293 -36.99 2.39 19.56
CA ASN A 293 -38.00 1.33 19.60
C ASN A 293 -37.47 0.10 20.37
N GLY A 294 -38.21 -0.35 21.39
CA GLY A 294 -37.83 -1.52 22.20
C GLY A 294 -37.84 -2.84 21.44
N ASP A 295 -38.57 -2.95 20.33
CA ASP A 295 -38.57 -4.17 19.50
C ASP A 295 -37.32 -4.33 18.63
N ASP A 296 -36.65 -3.23 18.28
CA ASP A 296 -35.42 -3.23 17.46
C ASP A 296 -34.14 -3.27 18.32
N LEU A 297 -34.24 -2.95 19.61
CA LEU A 297 -33.11 -2.86 20.52
C LEU A 297 -32.45 -4.22 20.79
N ARG A 298 -31.16 -4.35 20.49
CA ARG A 298 -30.34 -5.54 20.79
C ARG A 298 -29.12 -5.17 21.61
N VAL A 299 -28.78 -6.05 22.56
CA VAL A 299 -27.59 -5.92 23.41
C VAL A 299 -26.61 -7.05 23.09
N TRP A 300 -25.34 -6.68 22.95
CA TRP A 300 -24.28 -7.57 22.49
C TRP A 300 -23.14 -7.60 23.52
N PRO A 301 -22.74 -8.76 24.07
CA PRO A 301 -21.54 -8.87 24.89
C PRO A 301 -20.30 -8.60 24.02
N LEU A 302 -19.32 -7.85 24.54
CA LEU A 302 -18.09 -7.54 23.82
C LEU A 302 -17.03 -8.59 24.18
N LEU A 303 -16.92 -9.58 23.31
CA LEU A 303 -16.07 -10.74 23.51
C LEU A 303 -14.64 -10.49 23.03
N ASP A 304 -13.68 -11.06 23.74
CA ASP A 304 -12.26 -11.07 23.41
C ASP A 304 -11.73 -12.52 23.49
N MET A 305 -10.49 -12.74 23.06
CA MET A 305 -9.84 -14.04 23.00
C MET A 305 -8.31 -13.89 23.15
N ALA A 306 -7.68 -14.88 23.79
CA ALA A 306 -6.22 -14.95 23.81
C ALA A 306 -5.65 -15.05 22.38
N THR A 307 -4.50 -14.40 22.16
CA THR A 307 -3.77 -14.45 20.88
C THR A 307 -3.50 -15.90 20.46
N LEU A 308 -3.94 -16.26 19.25
CA LEU A 308 -3.64 -17.57 18.67
C LEU A 308 -2.13 -17.65 18.36
N PRO A 309 -1.46 -18.78 18.69
CA PRO A 309 -0.03 -18.96 18.38
C PRO A 309 0.22 -19.13 16.88
N THR A 310 -0.78 -19.61 16.14
CA THR A 310 -0.78 -19.79 14.68
C THR A 310 -2.18 -19.52 14.15
N TRP A 311 -2.30 -18.89 12.99
CA TRP A 311 -3.56 -18.72 12.26
C TRP A 311 -3.73 -19.77 11.15
N VAL A 312 -2.75 -20.67 11.00
CA VAL A 312 -2.65 -21.65 9.91
C VAL A 312 -2.49 -23.07 10.44
N SER A 313 -3.33 -23.98 9.97
CA SER A 313 -3.15 -25.43 10.06
C SER A 313 -3.14 -26.00 8.65
N GLY A 314 -2.05 -26.65 8.22
CA GLY A 314 -1.92 -27.27 6.90
C GLY A 314 -2.31 -26.36 5.71
N ARG A 315 -3.48 -26.61 5.13
CA ARG A 315 -4.12 -25.89 4.02
C ARG A 315 -5.41 -25.17 4.45
N LEU A 316 -5.51 -24.80 5.71
CA LEU A 316 -6.61 -24.06 6.31
C LEU A 316 -6.07 -22.86 7.10
N ALA A 317 -6.58 -21.66 6.83
CA ALA A 317 -6.20 -20.44 7.53
C ALA A 317 -7.42 -19.65 8.02
N LEU A 318 -7.26 -18.92 9.12
CA LEU A 318 -8.29 -18.05 9.70
C LEU A 318 -8.08 -16.58 9.31
N LEU A 319 -9.16 -15.79 9.20
CA LEU A 319 -9.12 -14.34 8.97
C LEU A 319 -10.23 -13.56 9.71
N GLY A 320 -10.00 -12.27 9.98
CA GLY A 320 -10.92 -11.41 10.75
C GLY A 320 -11.21 -11.95 12.16
N ASP A 321 -12.43 -11.74 12.67
CA ASP A 321 -12.85 -12.22 14.00
C ASP A 321 -12.76 -13.76 14.19
N ALA A 322 -12.54 -14.53 13.11
CA ALA A 322 -12.22 -15.95 13.21
C ALA A 322 -10.79 -16.19 13.75
N ALA A 323 -9.83 -15.30 13.46
CA ALA A 323 -8.46 -15.33 13.97
C ALA A 323 -8.24 -14.38 15.17
N HIS A 324 -8.78 -13.17 15.10
CA HIS A 324 -8.59 -12.08 16.07
C HIS A 324 -9.92 -11.33 16.29
N PRO A 325 -10.72 -11.64 17.32
CA PRO A 325 -11.95 -10.90 17.59
C PRO A 325 -11.63 -9.50 18.12
N PHE A 326 -12.25 -8.48 17.53
CA PHE A 326 -11.97 -7.07 17.84
C PHE A 326 -13.02 -6.42 18.75
N LEU A 327 -12.57 -5.74 19.80
CA LEU A 327 -13.42 -4.85 20.57
C LEU A 327 -13.75 -3.58 19.74
N PRO A 328 -14.98 -3.05 19.81
CA PRO A 328 -15.47 -2.03 18.87
C PRO A 328 -14.83 -0.64 19.02
N HIS A 329 -13.99 -0.42 20.04
CA HIS A 329 -13.55 0.89 20.51
C HIS A 329 -12.73 1.74 19.52
N GLN A 330 -12.31 1.19 18.38
CA GLN A 330 -11.60 1.90 17.30
C GLN A 330 -12.19 1.64 15.90
N GLY A 331 -13.31 0.92 15.79
CA GLY A 331 -13.93 0.59 14.50
C GLY A 331 -13.13 -0.34 13.59
N GLN A 332 -12.10 -1.03 14.10
CA GLN A 332 -11.07 -1.69 13.27
C GLN A 332 -11.35 -3.14 12.84
N GLY A 333 -12.17 -3.93 13.55
CA GLY A 333 -12.32 -5.36 13.24
C GLY A 333 -12.64 -5.66 11.76
N GLY A 334 -13.61 -4.94 11.18
CA GLY A 334 -13.93 -5.05 9.76
C GLY A 334 -12.83 -4.54 8.82
N ALA A 335 -12.05 -3.53 9.23
CA ALA A 335 -10.93 -3.01 8.45
C ALA A 335 -9.73 -3.99 8.42
N VAL A 336 -9.40 -4.59 9.56
CA VAL A 336 -8.34 -5.60 9.68
C VAL A 336 -8.74 -6.90 8.98
N ALA A 337 -10.01 -7.30 9.02
CA ALA A 337 -10.53 -8.42 8.22
C ALA A 337 -10.47 -8.19 6.70
N ILE A 338 -10.59 -6.93 6.23
CA ILE A 338 -10.37 -6.54 4.83
C ILE A 338 -8.88 -6.62 4.47
N GLU A 339 -7.99 -6.15 5.36
CA GLU A 339 -6.54 -6.30 5.19
C GLU A 339 -6.13 -7.79 5.09
N ASP A 340 -6.63 -8.66 5.97
CA ASP A 340 -6.32 -10.10 5.94
C ASP A 340 -6.70 -10.75 4.61
N ALA A 341 -7.94 -10.53 4.16
CA ALA A 341 -8.47 -11.02 2.89
C ALA A 341 -7.60 -10.59 1.70
N ILE A 342 -7.14 -9.34 1.72
CA ILE A 342 -6.25 -8.76 0.72
C ILE A 342 -4.84 -9.36 0.79
N SER A 343 -4.32 -9.64 1.98
CA SER A 343 -3.02 -10.28 2.17
C SER A 343 -3.00 -11.69 1.59
N VAL A 344 -4.01 -12.53 1.90
CA VAL A 344 -4.14 -13.87 1.30
C VAL A 344 -4.17 -13.80 -0.23
N ALA A 345 -4.92 -12.86 -0.81
CA ALA A 345 -4.96 -12.68 -2.27
C ALA A 345 -3.66 -12.12 -2.85
N ALA A 346 -3.01 -11.17 -2.18
CA ALA A 346 -1.71 -10.64 -2.59
C ALA A 346 -0.65 -11.75 -2.65
N LEU A 347 -0.68 -12.68 -1.70
CA LEU A 347 0.26 -13.79 -1.55
C LEU A 347 -0.07 -15.03 -2.41
N LEU A 348 -1.29 -15.11 -2.96
CA LEU A 348 -1.75 -16.13 -3.90
C LEU A 348 -2.09 -15.50 -5.28
N PRO A 349 -1.09 -15.00 -6.04
CA PRO A 349 -1.32 -14.52 -7.40
C PRO A 349 -1.69 -15.67 -8.36
N SER A 350 -2.19 -15.30 -9.54
CA SER A 350 -2.31 -16.21 -10.68
C SER A 350 -0.99 -16.96 -10.93
N GLY A 351 -1.08 -18.25 -11.24
CA GLY A 351 0.08 -19.13 -11.40
C GLY A 351 0.62 -19.74 -10.09
N THR A 352 0.03 -19.47 -8.92
CA THR A 352 0.43 -20.13 -7.65
C THR A 352 0.10 -21.62 -7.67
N THR A 353 1.06 -22.47 -7.31
CA THR A 353 0.87 -23.94 -7.34
C THR A 353 0.28 -24.49 -6.04
N ARG A 354 -0.34 -25.68 -6.11
CA ARG A 354 -0.81 -26.45 -4.94
C ARG A 354 0.30 -26.86 -3.96
N ALA A 355 1.56 -26.80 -4.38
CA ALA A 355 2.72 -27.08 -3.52
C ALA A 355 3.14 -25.85 -2.71
N ASP A 356 2.91 -24.63 -3.22
CA ASP A 356 3.27 -23.39 -2.53
C ASP A 356 2.31 -23.06 -1.36
N ILE A 357 1.04 -23.49 -1.40
CA ILE A 357 -0.05 -23.03 -0.52
C ILE A 357 0.38 -22.93 0.95
N THR A 358 0.91 -24.01 1.54
CA THR A 358 1.31 -24.05 2.96
C THR A 358 2.33 -22.97 3.32
N GLU A 359 3.29 -22.71 2.43
CA GLU A 359 4.32 -21.69 2.62
C GLU A 359 3.77 -20.27 2.42
N ARG A 360 2.83 -20.08 1.48
CA ARG A 360 2.12 -18.79 1.29
C ARG A 360 1.23 -18.46 2.49
N LEU A 361 0.56 -19.45 3.08
CA LEU A 361 -0.23 -19.25 4.30
C LEU A 361 0.65 -18.86 5.50
N LYS A 362 1.86 -19.44 5.63
CA LYS A 362 2.82 -19.00 6.66
C LYS A 362 3.41 -17.62 6.40
N LEU A 363 3.54 -17.22 5.13
CA LEU A 363 3.87 -15.83 4.80
C LEU A 363 2.72 -14.86 5.12
N TYR A 364 1.46 -15.26 4.92
CA TYR A 364 0.25 -14.52 5.34
C TYR A 364 0.24 -14.28 6.85
N GLU A 365 0.46 -15.34 7.63
CA GLU A 365 0.60 -15.26 9.08
C GLU A 365 1.68 -14.25 9.50
N THR A 366 2.86 -14.30 8.88
CA THR A 366 3.97 -13.35 9.14
C THR A 366 3.62 -11.90 8.78
N CYS A 367 2.88 -11.65 7.68
CA CYS A 367 2.46 -10.30 7.30
C CYS A 367 1.39 -9.71 8.25
N ARG A 368 0.62 -10.57 8.95
CA ARG A 368 -0.65 -10.17 9.56
C ARG A 368 -0.71 -10.30 11.08
N GLN A 369 -0.10 -11.31 11.68
CA GLN A 369 -0.27 -11.64 13.11
C GLN A 369 0.15 -10.47 14.02
N ASP A 370 1.38 -9.98 13.88
CA ASP A 370 1.91 -8.83 14.64
C ASP A 370 1.09 -7.55 14.41
N ARG A 371 0.65 -7.29 13.17
CA ARG A 371 -0.13 -6.08 12.85
C ARG A 371 -1.51 -6.14 13.49
N ALA A 372 -2.25 -7.23 13.29
CA ALA A 372 -3.61 -7.37 13.80
C ALA A 372 -3.64 -7.34 15.33
N HIS A 373 -2.81 -8.15 16.01
CA HIS A 373 -2.81 -8.19 17.47
C HIS A 373 -2.36 -6.86 18.10
N LYS A 374 -1.42 -6.14 17.48
CA LYS A 374 -1.06 -4.79 17.93
C LYS A 374 -2.21 -3.79 17.82
N ILE A 375 -3.02 -3.83 16.76
CA ILE A 375 -4.23 -2.99 16.64
C ILE A 375 -5.31 -3.49 17.64
N GLN A 376 -5.42 -4.80 17.86
CA GLN A 376 -6.32 -5.41 18.85
C GLN A 376 -6.00 -4.90 20.27
N ASP A 377 -4.73 -4.86 20.67
CA ASP A 377 -4.26 -4.33 21.95
C ASP A 377 -4.56 -2.84 22.13
N TYR A 378 -4.43 -2.03 21.06
CA TYR A 378 -4.92 -0.66 21.09
C TYR A 378 -6.45 -0.58 21.32
N THR A 379 -7.25 -1.51 20.81
CA THR A 379 -8.70 -1.57 21.11
C THR A 379 -8.99 -2.01 22.55
N ARG A 380 -8.19 -2.93 23.11
CA ARG A 380 -8.26 -3.36 24.52
C ARG A 380 -7.99 -2.18 25.46
N ILE A 381 -6.87 -1.47 25.26
CA ILE A 381 -6.52 -0.30 26.07
C ILE A 381 -7.55 0.83 25.87
N MET A 382 -8.09 1.03 24.67
CA MET A 382 -9.18 2.00 24.45
C MET A 382 -10.54 1.55 25.04
N GLY A 383 -10.70 0.29 25.43
CA GLY A 383 -11.88 -0.24 26.12
C GLY A 383 -11.88 0.01 27.63
N THR A 384 -10.72 0.24 28.25
CA THR A 384 -10.60 0.57 29.67
C THR A 384 -11.26 1.91 30.03
N ASN A 385 -11.42 2.16 31.33
CA ASN A 385 -12.06 3.36 31.84
C ASN A 385 -11.30 4.65 31.46
N LEU A 386 -11.91 5.83 31.56
CA LEU A 386 -11.24 7.12 31.23
C LEU A 386 -10.07 7.43 32.17
N ASP A 387 -10.12 6.95 33.40
CA ASP A 387 -9.10 7.17 34.42
C ASP A 387 -7.83 6.30 34.25
N ASP A 388 -7.88 5.27 33.41
CA ASP A 388 -6.81 4.29 33.21
C ASP A 388 -5.48 4.90 32.74
N GLN A 389 -4.38 4.40 33.31
CA GLN A 389 -3.04 4.93 33.11
C GLN A 389 -2.36 4.45 31.82
N ALA A 390 -2.77 3.31 31.25
CA ALA A 390 -2.29 2.88 29.94
C ALA A 390 -3.01 3.70 28.84
N ARG A 391 -4.33 3.89 28.99
CA ARG A 391 -5.15 4.69 28.08
C ARG A 391 -4.74 6.17 28.05
N LYS A 392 -4.45 6.78 29.21
CA LYS A 392 -3.92 8.16 29.29
C LYS A 392 -2.54 8.35 28.64
N LYS A 393 -1.75 7.28 28.48
CA LYS A 393 -0.42 7.29 27.83
C LYS A 393 -0.49 6.95 26.34
N LEU A 394 -1.67 6.65 25.81
CA LEU A 394 -1.87 6.16 24.44
C LEU A 394 -1.80 7.33 23.44
N ASN A 395 -0.72 7.38 22.68
CA ASN A 395 -0.55 8.39 21.63
C ASN A 395 -1.42 8.04 20.41
N MET A 396 -2.56 8.73 20.30
CA MET A 396 -3.53 8.55 19.21
C MET A 396 -2.97 8.93 17.82
N GLU A 397 -2.03 9.87 17.70
CA GLU A 397 -1.41 10.15 16.41
C GLU A 397 -0.52 8.97 15.97
N LYS A 398 0.29 8.42 16.88
CA LYS A 398 1.13 7.25 16.60
C LYS A 398 0.27 6.03 16.22
N PHE A 399 -0.91 5.88 16.82
CA PHE A 399 -1.88 4.87 16.41
C PHE A 399 -2.42 5.14 14.99
N SER A 400 -2.94 6.33 14.71
CA SER A 400 -3.47 6.69 13.39
C SER A 400 -2.41 6.60 12.29
N GLY A 401 -1.16 6.98 12.57
CA GLY A 401 -0.03 6.85 11.66
C GLY A 401 0.40 5.39 11.40
N PHE A 402 0.36 4.52 12.41
CA PHE A 402 0.62 3.09 12.23
C PHE A 402 -0.53 2.39 11.49
N ASN A 403 -1.76 2.81 11.75
CA ASN A 403 -2.96 2.14 11.23
C ASN A 403 -3.34 2.63 9.83
N PHE A 404 -3.73 3.90 9.70
CA PHE A 404 -4.17 4.52 8.46
C PHE A 404 -2.99 4.82 7.50
N GLY A 405 -1.75 4.72 7.99
CA GLY A 405 -0.52 4.90 7.21
C GLY A 405 -0.09 3.71 6.35
N HIS A 406 -0.87 2.62 6.36
CA HIS A 406 -0.53 1.30 5.80
C HIS A 406 -1.33 0.96 4.55
N ASP A 407 -0.76 0.12 3.70
CA ASP A 407 -1.44 -0.53 2.58
C ASP A 407 -1.03 -2.01 2.57
N GLU A 408 -1.98 -2.90 2.83
CA GLU A 408 -1.69 -4.33 2.97
C GLU A 408 -1.37 -5.01 1.63
N TRP A 409 -1.90 -4.51 0.51
CA TRP A 409 -1.54 -5.06 -0.79
C TRP A 409 -0.07 -4.75 -1.11
N HIS A 410 0.38 -3.51 -0.89
CA HIS A 410 1.78 -3.14 -1.09
C HIS A 410 2.71 -3.87 -0.12
N HIS A 411 2.32 -4.04 1.15
CA HIS A 411 3.10 -4.82 2.11
C HIS A 411 3.23 -6.29 1.70
N SER A 412 2.11 -7.00 1.56
CA SER A 412 2.11 -8.42 1.24
C SER A 412 2.73 -8.74 -0.13
N LYS A 413 2.56 -7.90 -1.16
CA LYS A 413 3.29 -8.09 -2.44
C LYS A 413 4.81 -7.89 -2.29
N ASN A 414 5.26 -6.99 -1.41
CA ASN A 414 6.69 -6.80 -1.15
C ASN A 414 7.30 -7.99 -0.39
N GLU A 415 6.60 -8.52 0.63
CA GLU A 415 7.07 -9.74 1.32
C GLU A 415 7.03 -10.96 0.40
N LEU A 416 6.04 -11.08 -0.50
CA LEU A 416 6.02 -12.09 -1.56
C LEU A 416 7.24 -12.01 -2.47
N LYS A 417 7.60 -10.80 -2.90
CA LYS A 417 8.76 -10.51 -3.76
C LYS A 417 10.06 -10.97 -3.08
N LYS A 418 10.29 -10.55 -1.82
CA LYS A 418 11.45 -10.99 -1.02
C LYS A 418 11.51 -12.51 -0.85
N TYR A 419 10.39 -13.13 -0.50
CA TYR A 419 10.29 -14.58 -0.34
C TYR A 419 10.60 -15.33 -1.65
N LEU A 420 10.06 -14.86 -2.78
CA LEU A 420 10.33 -15.45 -4.10
C LEU A 420 11.79 -15.28 -4.53
N GLN A 421 12.41 -14.14 -4.22
CA GLN A 421 13.84 -13.90 -4.46
C GLN A 421 14.69 -14.86 -3.60
N ALA A 422 14.39 -15.00 -2.31
CA ALA A 422 15.09 -15.91 -1.40
C ALA A 422 14.95 -17.39 -1.80
N LYS A 423 13.75 -17.83 -2.23
CA LYS A 423 13.49 -19.19 -2.73
C LYS A 423 14.13 -19.47 -4.10
N ASN A 424 14.47 -18.43 -4.87
CA ASN A 424 15.04 -18.55 -6.22
C ASN A 424 16.41 -17.86 -6.34
N GLN A 425 17.40 -18.38 -5.62
CA GLN A 425 18.82 -17.98 -5.69
C GLN A 425 19.47 -18.13 -7.10
N ALA A 426 18.74 -18.64 -8.09
CA ALA A 426 19.17 -18.65 -9.49
C ALA A 426 18.82 -17.36 -10.25
N LEU A 427 18.05 -16.43 -9.66
CA LEU A 427 17.82 -15.09 -10.20
C LEU A 427 19.11 -14.26 -10.13
N ILE A 428 19.82 -14.16 -11.26
CA ILE A 428 21.04 -13.35 -11.37
C ILE A 428 20.64 -11.88 -11.50
N LEU A 429 20.73 -11.12 -10.41
CA LEU A 429 20.74 -9.65 -10.47
C LEU A 429 21.98 -9.21 -11.27
N ARG A 430 21.78 -8.51 -12.39
CA ARG A 430 22.85 -8.01 -13.26
C ARG A 430 22.76 -6.49 -13.38
N GLN A 431 23.81 -5.79 -12.95
CA GLN A 431 24.15 -4.50 -13.56
C GLN A 431 24.83 -4.74 -14.93
N PRO A 432 24.90 -3.71 -15.80
CA PRO A 432 25.86 -3.70 -16.90
C PRO A 432 27.30 -3.83 -16.38
N ILE A 433 28.17 -4.49 -17.16
CA ILE A 433 29.57 -4.72 -16.79
C ILE A 433 30.42 -3.54 -17.29
N GLY A 434 31.07 -2.81 -16.39
CA GLY A 434 32.06 -1.79 -16.74
C GLY A 434 33.40 -2.41 -17.13
N PHE A 435 34.02 -1.91 -18.20
CA PHE A 435 35.33 -2.36 -18.68
C PHE A 435 36.45 -1.37 -18.30
N GLY A 436 37.01 -1.56 -17.10
CA GLY A 436 38.20 -0.84 -16.64
C GLY A 436 37.97 0.65 -16.33
N ALA A 437 39.06 1.40 -16.17
CA ALA A 437 39.04 2.85 -16.00
C ALA A 437 39.11 3.55 -17.36
N ILE A 438 38.12 4.40 -17.64
CA ILE A 438 38.00 5.21 -18.85
C ILE A 438 37.75 6.65 -18.39
N PRO A 439 38.40 7.69 -18.95
CA PRO A 439 38.22 9.06 -18.51
C PRO A 439 36.76 9.50 -18.59
N SER A 440 36.31 10.19 -17.54
CA SER A 440 34.95 10.69 -17.38
C SER A 440 34.50 11.58 -18.54
N TYR A 441 33.20 11.71 -18.79
CA TYR A 441 32.66 12.67 -19.78
C TYR A 441 33.04 14.15 -19.50
N LYS A 442 33.52 14.43 -18.28
CA LYS A 442 34.10 15.72 -17.84
C LYS A 442 35.64 15.77 -17.91
N GLN A 443 36.32 14.80 -18.52
CA GLN A 443 37.77 14.75 -18.70
C GLN A 443 38.09 14.48 -20.18
N ASN A 444 39.20 15.03 -20.69
CA ASN A 444 39.75 14.54 -21.95
C ASN A 444 40.71 13.36 -21.69
N VAL A 445 41.21 12.71 -22.74
CA VAL A 445 42.11 11.54 -22.66
C VAL A 445 43.49 11.82 -22.01
N TYR A 446 43.74 13.05 -21.56
CA TYR A 446 44.94 13.46 -20.83
C TYR A 446 44.67 13.86 -19.37
N GLY A 447 43.42 13.78 -18.89
CA GLY A 447 43.03 13.99 -17.50
C GLY A 447 42.43 15.36 -17.07
N PRO A 448 42.74 16.55 -17.67
CA PRO A 448 42.16 17.81 -17.20
C PRO A 448 40.67 17.91 -17.51
N SER A 449 39.95 18.66 -16.66
CA SER A 449 38.50 18.73 -16.75
C SER A 449 37.99 19.61 -17.89
N LEU A 450 37.02 19.08 -18.64
CA LEU A 450 36.23 19.81 -19.62
C LEU A 450 35.19 20.71 -18.92
N PRO A 451 35.20 22.04 -19.17
CA PRO A 451 34.22 22.96 -18.57
C PRO A 451 32.84 22.77 -19.21
N GLY A 452 31.90 22.17 -18.49
CA GLY A 452 30.48 22.01 -18.90
C GLY A 452 29.67 23.31 -18.83
N VAL A 453 30.18 24.38 -19.45
CA VAL A 453 29.63 25.75 -19.40
C VAL A 453 28.76 26.07 -20.62
N ASP A 454 29.08 25.49 -21.77
CA ASP A 454 28.38 25.76 -23.04
C ASP A 454 27.30 24.74 -23.40
N SER A 455 27.24 23.60 -22.71
CA SER A 455 26.22 22.57 -22.96
C SER A 455 24.81 23.04 -22.57
N SER A 456 23.84 22.66 -23.40
CA SER A 456 22.42 22.98 -23.20
C SER A 456 21.62 21.75 -22.81
N PHE A 457 20.46 21.96 -22.20
CA PHE A 457 19.56 20.87 -21.83
C PHE A 457 18.11 21.19 -22.21
N THR A 458 17.34 20.15 -22.49
CA THR A 458 15.88 20.19 -22.51
C THR A 458 15.34 19.13 -21.55
N ARG A 459 14.71 19.58 -20.45
CA ARG A 459 14.15 18.72 -19.40
C ARG A 459 12.63 18.68 -19.52
N PHE A 460 12.09 17.50 -19.79
CA PHE A 460 10.66 17.20 -19.76
C PHE A 460 10.32 16.59 -18.41
N SER A 461 9.27 17.05 -17.73
CA SER A 461 8.87 16.50 -16.42
C SER A 461 7.36 16.40 -16.25
N ILE A 462 6.91 15.34 -15.57
CA ILE A 462 5.56 15.13 -15.06
C ILE A 462 5.71 14.79 -13.58
N ARG A 463 5.36 15.73 -12.71
CA ARG A 463 5.36 15.61 -11.25
C ARG A 463 3.95 15.27 -10.78
N PHE A 464 3.82 14.25 -9.95
CA PHE A 464 2.55 13.65 -9.58
C PHE A 464 2.53 13.16 -8.12
N THR A 465 1.33 13.00 -7.57
CA THR A 465 1.09 12.34 -6.29
C THR A 465 0.85 10.85 -6.47
N SER A 466 1.35 10.05 -5.53
CA SER A 466 1.27 8.59 -5.56
C SER A 466 1.25 7.98 -4.15
N ALA A 467 1.01 6.67 -4.06
CA ALA A 467 1.03 5.94 -2.81
C ALA A 467 2.46 5.87 -2.24
N ARG A 468 2.70 6.61 -1.15
CA ARG A 468 3.93 6.54 -0.35
C ARG A 468 4.28 5.10 0.04
N THR A 469 3.26 4.28 0.33
CA THR A 469 3.40 2.86 0.66
C THR A 469 3.93 2.01 -0.49
N TYR A 470 3.57 2.32 -1.75
CA TYR A 470 4.16 1.67 -2.92
C TYR A 470 5.59 2.16 -3.15
N LEU A 471 5.78 3.49 -3.21
CA LEU A 471 7.08 4.10 -3.49
C LEU A 471 8.16 3.69 -2.47
N GLN A 472 7.79 3.45 -1.21
CA GLN A 472 8.71 2.93 -0.19
C GLN A 472 9.22 1.50 -0.49
N THR A 473 8.51 0.69 -1.28
CA THR A 473 8.99 -0.65 -1.71
C THR A 473 10.09 -0.60 -2.78
N LEU A 474 10.37 0.60 -3.31
CA LEU A 474 11.44 0.87 -4.26
C LEU A 474 12.74 1.32 -3.55
N PHE A 475 12.72 1.54 -2.23
CA PHE A 475 13.91 1.86 -1.46
C PHE A 475 14.75 0.60 -1.18
N PRO A 476 16.10 0.70 -1.22
CA PRO A 476 16.99 -0.45 -1.09
C PRO A 476 17.15 -0.94 0.36
N SER A 477 16.98 -0.05 1.35
CA SER A 477 17.17 -0.36 2.76
C SER A 477 16.26 0.47 3.67
N SER A 478 16.09 0.02 4.91
CA SER A 478 15.29 0.70 5.95
C SER A 478 15.89 2.02 6.43
N SER A 479 17.13 2.36 6.05
CA SER A 479 17.73 3.69 6.24
C SER A 479 17.01 4.77 5.45
N PHE A 480 16.33 4.41 4.36
CA PHE A 480 15.51 5.30 3.55
C PHE A 480 14.06 5.32 4.04
N SER A 481 13.52 6.53 4.25
CA SER A 481 12.16 6.80 4.68
C SER A 481 11.60 8.03 3.97
N PHE A 482 10.36 8.41 4.25
CA PHE A 482 9.79 9.69 3.81
C PHE A 482 9.75 10.67 4.98
N VAL A 483 10.04 11.95 4.73
CA VAL A 483 9.90 13.02 5.72
C VAL A 483 8.43 13.24 6.09
N SER A 484 7.52 13.11 5.11
CA SER A 484 6.08 13.23 5.33
C SER A 484 5.47 11.94 5.92
N PRO A 485 4.76 12.01 7.05
CA PRO A 485 4.09 10.86 7.66
C PRO A 485 2.64 10.67 7.13
N GLY A 486 2.34 11.13 5.92
CA GLY A 486 1.10 10.83 5.20
C GLY A 486 1.13 9.46 4.50
N THR A 487 0.15 9.15 3.65
CA THR A 487 0.25 8.03 2.68
C THR A 487 0.35 8.48 1.23
N VAL A 488 0.25 9.78 0.98
CA VAL A 488 0.56 10.39 -0.31
C VAL A 488 2.00 10.88 -0.28
N ALA A 489 2.74 10.64 -1.35
CA ALA A 489 4.06 11.21 -1.61
C ALA A 489 4.14 11.69 -3.06
N GLU A 490 5.09 12.58 -3.33
CA GLU A 490 5.33 13.12 -4.67
C GLU A 490 6.44 12.34 -5.37
N ALA A 491 6.27 12.13 -6.67
CA ALA A 491 7.29 11.61 -7.56
C ALA A 491 7.27 12.37 -8.90
N SER A 492 8.33 12.24 -9.69
CA SER A 492 8.39 12.75 -11.06
C SER A 492 8.92 11.70 -12.02
N PHE A 493 8.23 11.54 -13.14
CA PHE A 493 8.85 11.03 -14.36
C PHE A 493 9.49 12.22 -15.08
N GLN A 494 10.77 12.09 -15.42
CA GLN A 494 11.51 13.14 -16.12
C GLN A 494 12.37 12.53 -17.23
N ASN A 495 12.51 13.26 -18.33
CA ASN A 495 13.59 13.07 -19.29
C ASN A 495 14.46 14.33 -19.33
N THR A 496 15.76 14.13 -19.47
CA THR A 496 16.72 15.18 -19.80
C THR A 496 17.40 14.80 -21.10
N THR A 497 17.16 15.58 -22.16
CA THR A 497 18.05 15.64 -23.31
C THR A 497 19.21 16.59 -22.98
N LEU A 498 20.45 16.17 -23.16
CA LEU A 498 21.65 17.02 -23.15
C LEU A 498 22.12 17.25 -24.59
N ASP A 499 22.57 18.47 -24.91
CA ASP A 499 22.94 18.91 -26.25
C ASP A 499 24.25 19.73 -26.23
N GLY A 500 25.01 19.66 -27.33
CA GLY A 500 26.30 20.35 -27.51
C GLY A 500 27.49 19.73 -26.74
N MET A 501 27.38 18.48 -26.27
CA MET A 501 28.46 17.84 -25.50
C MET A 501 29.57 17.28 -26.39
N SER A 502 30.78 17.81 -26.24
CA SER A 502 31.98 17.39 -26.99
C SER A 502 32.39 15.94 -26.74
N SER A 503 32.13 15.40 -25.54
CA SER A 503 32.36 13.99 -25.20
C SER A 503 31.42 13.01 -25.92
N PHE A 504 30.35 13.50 -26.57
CA PHE A 504 29.45 12.73 -27.44
C PHE A 504 29.52 13.20 -28.90
N GLY A 505 30.65 13.81 -29.31
CA GLY A 505 30.84 14.32 -30.68
C GLY A 505 29.92 15.49 -31.06
N GLY A 506 29.23 16.11 -30.09
CA GLY A 506 28.23 17.16 -30.30
C GLY A 506 26.80 16.65 -30.55
N GLY A 507 26.52 15.35 -30.36
CA GLY A 507 25.16 14.79 -30.46
C GLY A 507 24.30 15.01 -29.21
N GLU A 508 23.00 14.69 -29.33
CA GLU A 508 22.06 14.67 -28.20
C GLU A 508 22.20 13.36 -27.38
N GLU A 509 22.28 13.45 -26.04
CA GLU A 509 22.14 12.32 -25.10
C GLU A 509 20.75 12.40 -24.43
N ASP A 510 19.94 11.34 -24.53
CA ASP A 510 18.67 11.25 -23.80
C ASP A 510 18.76 10.31 -22.60
N SER A 511 18.23 10.79 -21.47
CA SER A 511 18.03 10.02 -20.24
C SER A 511 16.58 10.16 -19.77
N PHE A 512 15.96 9.11 -19.24
CA PHE A 512 14.60 9.13 -18.68
C PHE A 512 14.59 8.37 -17.34
N GLY A 513 13.86 8.81 -16.33
CA GLY A 513 13.90 8.15 -15.02
C GLY A 513 12.72 8.46 -14.10
N LEU A 514 12.77 7.85 -12.91
CA LEU A 514 11.82 8.03 -11.81
C LEU A 514 12.53 8.64 -10.59
N TRP A 515 12.11 9.84 -10.22
CA TRP A 515 12.56 10.56 -9.03
C TRP A 515 11.46 10.53 -7.97
N ILE A 516 11.79 10.16 -6.73
CA ILE A 516 10.89 10.11 -5.58
C ILE A 516 11.24 11.25 -4.62
N HIS A 517 10.30 12.13 -4.32
CA HIS A 517 10.54 13.38 -3.59
C HIS A 517 10.27 13.25 -2.08
N GLY A 518 10.80 14.17 -1.28
CA GLY A 518 10.59 14.22 0.18
C GLY A 518 11.15 13.01 0.93
N VAL A 519 12.24 12.43 0.42
CA VAL A 519 12.91 11.24 0.97
C VAL A 519 13.91 11.67 2.04
N GLN A 520 14.04 10.85 3.07
CA GLN A 520 15.01 10.98 4.14
C GLN A 520 15.93 9.77 4.16
N TYR A 521 17.22 10.00 4.36
CA TYR A 521 18.20 8.97 4.69
C TYR A 521 18.68 9.16 6.13
N THR A 522 18.60 8.12 6.95
CA THR A 522 19.13 8.09 8.32
C THR A 522 20.45 7.33 8.36
N ARG A 523 21.53 8.01 8.75
CA ARG A 523 22.87 7.43 8.95
C ARG A 523 22.92 6.58 10.23
N SER A 524 23.95 5.75 10.34
CA SER A 524 24.19 4.88 11.51
C SER A 524 24.47 5.61 12.82
N ASP A 525 24.80 6.91 12.76
CA ASP A 525 24.94 7.81 13.92
C ASP A 525 23.60 8.51 14.30
N GLY A 526 22.51 8.21 13.58
CA GLY A 526 21.20 8.83 13.76
C GLY A 526 21.02 10.17 13.04
N THR A 527 22.05 10.69 12.36
CA THR A 527 21.91 11.94 11.58
C THR A 527 21.06 11.73 10.33
N GLN A 528 20.31 12.76 9.93
CA GLN A 528 19.32 12.69 8.86
C GLN A 528 19.63 13.66 7.73
N ILE A 529 19.57 13.17 6.49
CA ILE A 529 19.70 13.94 5.26
C ILE A 529 18.37 13.87 4.51
N ASN A 530 17.89 14.99 3.95
CA ASN A 530 16.64 15.04 3.19
C ASN A 530 16.92 15.36 1.71
N GLY A 531 16.20 14.73 0.79
CA GLY A 531 16.50 14.80 -0.65
C GLY A 531 15.46 14.10 -1.53
N THR A 532 15.77 13.99 -2.82
CA THR A 532 15.01 13.20 -3.79
C THR A 532 15.76 11.90 -4.10
N PHE A 533 15.12 10.74 -4.10
CA PHE A 533 15.75 9.46 -4.47
C PHE A 533 15.52 9.12 -5.96
N LEU A 534 16.60 8.85 -6.70
CA LEU A 534 16.55 8.36 -8.08
C LEU A 534 16.37 6.84 -8.07
N ALA A 535 15.15 6.37 -8.32
CA ALA A 535 14.77 4.97 -8.21
C ALA A 535 15.11 4.14 -9.45
N ALA A 536 15.09 4.75 -10.63
CA ALA A 536 15.48 4.12 -11.89
C ALA A 536 15.92 5.18 -12.91
N LEU A 537 16.95 4.88 -13.71
CA LEU A 537 17.39 5.70 -14.83
C LEU A 537 17.59 4.83 -16.08
N PHE A 538 17.02 5.28 -17.20
CA PHE A 538 17.21 4.73 -18.53
C PHE A 538 18.05 5.70 -19.36
N GLU A 539 18.98 5.19 -20.17
CA GLU A 539 19.77 5.98 -21.12
C GLU A 539 19.75 5.32 -22.50
N SER A 540 19.79 6.14 -23.56
CA SER A 540 19.66 5.70 -24.96
C SER A 540 20.98 5.33 -25.65
N GLN A 541 22.13 5.63 -25.05
CA GLN A 541 23.45 5.34 -25.62
C GLN A 541 24.14 4.21 -24.86
N ALA A 542 24.60 3.18 -25.59
CA ALA A 542 25.37 2.08 -25.02
C ALA A 542 26.70 2.54 -24.40
N ASP A 543 27.31 3.60 -24.96
CA ASP A 543 28.56 4.16 -24.45
C ASP A 543 28.37 4.86 -23.11
N SER A 544 27.30 5.65 -22.90
CA SER A 544 27.00 6.25 -21.59
C SER A 544 26.84 5.23 -20.47
N ILE A 545 26.41 4.02 -20.80
CA ILE A 545 26.27 2.89 -19.88
C ILE A 545 27.62 2.16 -19.71
N SER A 546 28.35 1.92 -20.80
CA SER A 546 29.61 1.14 -20.80
C SER A 546 30.80 1.94 -20.25
N MET A 547 30.84 3.25 -20.47
CA MET A 547 31.75 4.22 -19.83
C MET A 547 31.39 4.48 -18.36
N GLY A 548 30.30 3.88 -17.85
CA GLY A 548 30.01 3.75 -16.43
C GLY A 548 30.19 5.02 -15.58
N LYS A 549 29.41 6.09 -15.84
CA LYS A 549 29.38 7.34 -15.05
C LYS A 549 29.62 7.00 -13.56
N GLU A 550 30.77 7.42 -13.01
CA GLU A 550 31.55 6.85 -11.87
C GLU A 550 30.89 6.95 -10.47
N LEU A 551 29.56 7.01 -10.45
CA LEU A 551 28.73 7.63 -9.42
C LEU A 551 27.72 6.64 -8.83
N GLY A 552 27.68 5.40 -9.34
CA GLY A 552 26.78 4.35 -8.89
C GLY A 552 25.30 4.53 -9.26
N MET A 553 25.01 5.17 -10.40
CA MET A 553 23.63 5.33 -10.87
C MET A 553 23.00 3.99 -11.30
N PRO A 554 21.75 3.68 -10.92
CA PRO A 554 21.05 2.47 -11.39
C PRO A 554 20.57 2.65 -12.84
N LYS A 555 21.47 2.43 -13.79
CA LYS A 555 21.25 2.60 -15.24
C LYS A 555 20.71 1.35 -15.92
N LEU A 556 19.80 1.57 -16.88
CA LEU A 556 19.23 0.57 -17.77
C LEU A 556 19.32 1.07 -19.23
N PHE A 557 19.59 0.17 -20.19
CA PHE A 557 19.51 0.52 -21.61
C PHE A 557 18.06 0.47 -22.09
N SER A 558 17.65 1.47 -22.86
CA SER A 558 16.38 1.52 -23.57
C SER A 558 16.53 2.36 -24.82
N ASP A 559 15.86 1.99 -25.91
CA ASP A 559 15.59 2.94 -26.98
C ASP A 559 14.73 4.06 -26.36
N ILE A 560 15.08 5.34 -26.57
CA ILE A 560 14.30 6.51 -26.13
C ILE A 560 14.01 7.38 -27.35
N HIS A 561 12.75 7.75 -27.57
CA HIS A 561 12.34 8.60 -28.68
C HIS A 561 11.59 9.83 -28.17
N VAL A 562 12.19 11.01 -28.33
CA VAL A 562 11.63 12.30 -27.88
C VAL A 562 11.01 13.07 -29.05
N HIS A 563 9.68 13.05 -29.14
CA HIS A 563 8.91 13.73 -30.17
C HIS A 563 8.48 15.13 -29.73
N ARG A 564 9.24 16.14 -30.17
CA ARG A 564 9.06 17.56 -29.80
C ARG A 564 8.12 18.28 -30.79
N ARG A 565 7.02 18.87 -30.31
CA ARG A 565 6.21 19.87 -31.06
C ARG A 565 5.89 21.08 -30.15
N ARG A 566 5.40 22.17 -30.74
CA ARG A 566 5.08 23.42 -30.02
C ARG A 566 4.10 23.20 -28.87
N GLU A 567 2.96 22.57 -29.18
CA GLU A 567 1.80 22.43 -28.28
C GLU A 567 1.66 21.02 -27.67
N ASN A 568 2.17 19.98 -28.33
CA ASN A 568 1.97 18.59 -27.94
C ASN A 568 3.26 17.77 -28.14
N SER A 569 3.93 17.39 -27.05
CA SER A 569 5.16 16.59 -27.11
C SER A 569 4.97 15.24 -26.41
N HIS A 570 5.68 14.21 -26.85
CA HIS A 570 5.64 12.90 -26.20
C HIS A 570 6.98 12.18 -26.26
N ILE A 571 7.18 11.25 -25.33
CA ILE A 571 8.39 10.44 -25.19
C ILE A 571 7.95 8.99 -25.09
N SER A 572 8.59 8.09 -25.82
CA SER A 572 8.42 6.65 -25.66
C SER A 572 9.74 5.96 -25.34
N LEU A 573 9.66 4.90 -24.54
CA LEU A 573 10.75 3.98 -24.25
C LEU A 573 10.42 2.60 -24.83
N SER A 574 11.39 2.01 -25.51
CA SER A 574 11.30 0.74 -26.23
C SER A 574 12.49 -0.16 -25.91
N TRP A 575 12.28 -1.47 -25.97
CA TRP A 575 13.36 -2.44 -26.03
C TRP A 575 13.20 -3.28 -27.29
N ARG A 576 14.11 -3.12 -28.27
CA ARG A 576 14.06 -3.83 -29.56
C ARG A 576 12.74 -3.57 -30.33
N GLY A 577 12.20 -2.36 -30.21
CA GLY A 577 10.92 -1.94 -30.80
C GLY A 577 9.68 -2.23 -29.94
N ALA A 578 9.80 -2.99 -28.85
CA ALA A 578 8.69 -3.21 -27.93
C ALA A 578 8.52 -2.01 -26.98
N GLU A 579 7.61 -1.09 -27.31
CA GLU A 579 7.26 0.05 -26.46
C GLU A 579 6.72 -0.41 -25.09
N PHE A 580 7.28 0.13 -24.00
CA PHE A 580 6.89 -0.21 -22.63
C PHE A 580 6.64 1.01 -21.73
N ILE A 581 7.06 2.22 -22.12
CA ILE A 581 6.60 3.49 -21.52
C ILE A 581 6.23 4.47 -22.62
N ARG A 582 5.15 5.23 -22.42
CA ARG A 582 4.80 6.42 -23.20
C ARG A 582 4.34 7.54 -22.26
N ALA A 583 5.06 8.67 -22.28
CA ALA A 583 4.71 9.90 -21.57
C ALA A 583 4.30 10.98 -22.57
N SER A 584 3.28 11.79 -22.27
CA SER A 584 2.87 12.90 -23.15
C SER A 584 2.48 14.17 -22.39
N TRP A 585 2.77 15.31 -23.03
CA TRP A 585 2.51 16.68 -22.59
C TRP A 585 1.64 17.35 -23.65
N LYS A 586 0.47 17.87 -23.27
CA LYS A 586 -0.52 18.43 -24.20
C LYS A 586 -0.93 19.85 -23.81
N GLU A 587 -1.33 20.62 -24.81
CA GLU A 587 -1.71 22.05 -24.66
C GLU A 587 -0.59 22.85 -23.94
N LEU A 588 0.64 22.71 -24.44
CA LEU A 588 1.84 23.40 -23.93
C LEU A 588 1.80 24.91 -24.20
N ALA A 589 1.72 25.71 -23.13
CA ALA A 589 1.82 27.15 -23.16
C ALA A 589 3.21 27.62 -22.68
N VAL A 590 3.81 28.61 -23.36
CA VAL A 590 5.04 29.28 -22.90
C VAL A 590 4.69 30.17 -21.70
N VAL A 591 5.43 30.02 -20.59
CA VAL A 591 5.25 30.80 -19.36
C VAL A 591 6.49 31.59 -18.96
N GLN A 592 7.65 31.30 -19.57
CA GLN A 592 8.90 32.02 -19.40
C GLN A 592 9.72 31.86 -20.69
N GLU A 593 10.23 32.96 -21.23
CA GLU A 593 11.14 32.97 -22.38
C GLU A 593 12.12 34.14 -22.19
N LEU A 594 13.42 33.87 -22.38
CA LEU A 594 14.50 34.83 -22.18
C LEU A 594 15.13 35.16 -23.55
N SER A 595 14.95 36.40 -24.02
CA SER A 595 15.51 36.81 -25.31
C SER A 595 17.03 36.86 -25.26
N LEU A 596 17.67 36.23 -26.26
CA LEU A 596 19.12 36.06 -26.32
C LEU A 596 19.87 37.40 -26.38
N ASP A 597 19.21 38.44 -26.89
CA ASP A 597 19.74 39.81 -27.04
C ASP A 597 20.25 40.41 -25.72
N ARG A 598 19.72 39.97 -24.57
CA ARG A 598 20.09 40.50 -23.25
C ARG A 598 21.24 39.76 -22.56
N ILE A 599 21.71 38.65 -23.12
CA ILE A 599 22.82 37.87 -22.53
C ILE A 599 24.19 38.50 -22.85
N GLY A 600 24.26 39.34 -23.89
CA GLY A 600 25.50 40.01 -24.31
C GLY A 600 25.95 41.21 -23.44
N GLU A 601 25.03 41.88 -22.74
CA GLU A 601 25.33 43.19 -22.11
C GLU A 601 25.66 43.13 -20.60
N SER A 602 25.64 41.96 -19.96
CA SER A 602 25.91 41.83 -18.52
C SER A 602 27.31 41.32 -18.15
N GLN A 603 28.28 41.34 -19.07
CA GLN A 603 29.70 41.06 -18.78
C GLN A 603 30.56 42.35 -18.67
N SER A 604 29.98 43.45 -18.21
CA SER A 604 30.72 44.73 -18.03
C SER A 604 30.30 45.56 -16.81
N ILE A 605 30.04 44.93 -15.66
CA ILE A 605 30.05 45.63 -14.36
C ILE A 605 31.28 45.18 -13.57
N SER A 606 32.22 46.11 -13.38
CA SER A 606 33.47 45.90 -12.65
C SER A 606 33.23 45.81 -11.13
N GLY A 607 34.13 45.11 -10.45
CA GLY A 607 33.94 44.77 -9.04
C GLY A 607 33.93 46.01 -8.11
N LYS A 608 32.88 46.09 -7.29
CA LYS A 608 32.91 46.76 -5.98
C LYS A 608 32.29 45.85 -4.93
N SER A 609 32.82 45.93 -3.72
CA SER A 609 32.33 45.22 -2.55
C SER A 609 30.92 45.68 -2.18
N TRP A 610 30.11 44.72 -1.73
CA TRP A 610 28.90 44.99 -0.96
C TRP A 610 29.08 44.43 0.45
N GLU A 611 29.55 45.30 1.35
CA GLU A 611 29.29 45.14 2.77
C GLU A 611 27.80 45.36 3.03
N GLY A 612 27.27 44.76 4.11
CA GLY A 612 25.83 44.68 4.33
C GLY A 612 25.16 45.99 4.74
N THR A 613 23.84 46.03 4.62
CA THR A 613 22.98 46.96 5.39
C THR A 613 21.61 46.31 5.62
N GLU A 614 20.88 46.80 6.62
CA GLU A 614 19.81 46.05 7.29
C GLU A 614 18.42 46.19 6.64
N LEU A 615 17.49 45.29 6.99
CA LEU A 615 16.08 45.35 6.63
C LEU A 615 15.25 46.06 7.73
N PRO A 616 14.51 47.14 7.41
CA PRO A 616 13.44 47.66 8.27
C PRO A 616 12.09 46.95 8.00
N ASN A 617 11.32 46.69 9.06
CA ASN A 617 9.96 46.14 8.97
C ASN A 617 8.93 47.17 8.46
N GLY A 618 7.84 46.71 7.82
CA GLY A 618 6.67 47.56 7.56
C GLY A 618 5.50 46.87 6.83
N ASN A 619 4.33 46.81 7.47
CA ASN A 619 3.05 46.50 6.81
C ASN A 619 2.59 47.64 5.89
N PRO A 620 1.74 47.33 4.90
CA PRO A 620 0.61 48.23 4.64
C PRO A 620 -0.76 47.53 4.45
N GLN A 621 -1.79 48.18 4.97
CA GLN A 621 -3.19 48.09 4.56
C GLN A 621 -3.68 49.53 4.18
N PRO A 622 -4.77 49.70 3.42
CA PRO A 622 -4.82 50.71 2.35
C PRO A 622 -5.68 51.96 2.60
N MET A 623 -5.53 52.99 1.75
CA MET A 623 -6.58 53.81 1.07
C MET A 623 -5.94 54.94 0.23
N ILE A 624 -6.22 55.11 -1.08
CA ILE A 624 -7.35 55.77 -1.80
C ILE A 624 -7.15 57.31 -2.05
N HIS A 625 -7.68 57.81 -3.20
CA HIS A 625 -7.74 59.21 -3.72
C HIS A 625 -6.45 59.79 -4.35
N ARG A 626 -6.42 60.58 -5.46
CA ARG A 626 -7.37 61.17 -6.48
C ARG A 626 -6.60 61.26 -7.84
N GLY A 627 -7.10 61.67 -9.02
CA GLY A 627 -8.38 62.20 -9.53
C GLY A 627 -8.32 62.44 -11.08
N PRO A 628 -9.37 62.95 -11.77
CA PRO A 628 -9.51 62.88 -13.25
C PRO A 628 -9.47 64.29 -13.95
N PRO A 629 -9.80 64.48 -15.27
CA PRO A 629 -10.97 64.03 -16.07
C PRO A 629 -10.57 62.92 -17.11
N SER A 630 -11.11 62.65 -18.32
CA SER A 630 -12.10 63.22 -19.28
C SER A 630 -12.38 62.19 -20.41
N PHE A 631 -13.47 62.14 -21.22
CA PHE A 631 -14.83 62.71 -21.14
C PHE A 631 -15.82 62.03 -22.14
N LEU A 632 -16.86 61.35 -21.64
CA LEU A 632 -18.23 61.09 -22.18
C LEU A 632 -18.55 60.83 -23.69
N SER A 633 -19.16 59.66 -23.97
CA SER A 633 -20.47 59.41 -24.68
C SER A 633 -20.63 57.90 -25.02
N GLN A 634 -21.81 57.24 -25.07
CA GLN A 634 -23.20 57.50 -24.64
C GLN A 634 -23.93 56.16 -24.30
N LEU A 635 -24.89 56.20 -23.37
CA LEU A 635 -26.16 55.43 -23.19
C LEU A 635 -26.49 54.28 -24.21
N ASN A 636 -27.10 53.11 -23.93
CA ASN A 636 -27.80 52.44 -22.78
C ASN A 636 -27.95 50.91 -23.11
N GLY A 637 -28.51 49.97 -22.31
CA GLY A 637 -29.00 49.96 -20.91
C GLY A 637 -30.05 48.85 -20.58
N ASN A 638 -29.81 48.04 -19.53
CA ASN A 638 -30.74 47.23 -18.68
C ASN A 638 -31.69 46.09 -19.20
N PHE A 639 -31.28 44.83 -18.94
CA PHE A 639 -31.95 43.81 -18.06
C PHE A 639 -33.25 43.01 -18.50
N PRO A 640 -33.72 41.93 -17.78
CA PRO A 640 -34.28 40.67 -18.35
C PRO A 640 -35.74 40.33 -17.84
N PRO A 641 -36.28 39.07 -17.67
CA PRO A 641 -35.90 37.68 -18.05
C PRO A 641 -37.03 36.69 -18.54
N SER A 642 -36.63 35.44 -18.89
CA SER A 642 -37.30 34.10 -18.66
C SER A 642 -38.40 33.49 -19.58
N ARG A 643 -38.35 32.12 -19.70
CA ARG A 643 -39.39 31.10 -20.08
C ARG A 643 -40.02 31.10 -21.50
N ASP A 644 -40.53 30.01 -22.12
CA ASP A 644 -40.53 28.51 -21.99
C ASP A 644 -40.57 27.93 -23.46
N LEU A 645 -40.38 26.62 -23.79
CA LEU A 645 -41.39 25.54 -23.92
C LEU A 645 -40.82 24.22 -24.58
N LEU A 646 -41.67 23.19 -24.79
CA LEU A 646 -41.40 21.78 -25.23
C LEU A 646 -41.33 21.61 -26.80
N ASP A 647 -41.19 20.45 -27.49
CA ASP A 647 -41.47 19.01 -27.20
C ASP A 647 -40.82 18.00 -28.25
N GLN A 648 -40.88 16.68 -27.96
CA GLN A 648 -40.79 15.45 -28.84
C GLN A 648 -39.45 14.86 -29.35
N SER A 649 -39.53 13.62 -29.90
CA SER A 649 -38.45 12.62 -30.16
C SER A 649 -38.92 11.57 -31.24
N PRO A 650 -38.27 10.41 -31.55
CA PRO A 650 -36.92 9.89 -31.20
C PRO A 650 -36.08 9.43 -32.46
N PRO A 651 -35.69 8.15 -32.78
CA PRO A 651 -34.35 7.87 -33.34
C PRO A 651 -34.32 7.05 -34.67
N PHE A 652 -33.14 6.69 -35.21
CA PHE A 652 -32.78 5.32 -35.70
C PHE A 652 -31.28 5.23 -36.12
N ALA A 653 -30.85 4.12 -36.75
CA ALA A 653 -29.45 3.73 -36.89
C ALA A 653 -29.09 3.04 -38.23
N SER A 654 -27.76 2.98 -38.48
CA SER A 654 -27.03 1.99 -39.31
C SER A 654 -27.02 2.06 -40.86
N ALA A 655 -25.82 1.71 -41.39
CA ALA A 655 -25.53 1.00 -42.64
C ALA A 655 -25.27 1.74 -43.99
N THR A 656 -24.11 1.39 -44.57
CA THR A 656 -23.78 1.19 -46.01
C THR A 656 -23.97 2.29 -47.06
N SER A 657 -22.84 2.79 -47.60
CA SER A 657 -22.56 2.76 -49.06
C SER A 657 -21.06 2.94 -49.37
N LEU A 658 -20.56 2.18 -50.37
CA LEU A 658 -19.29 2.43 -51.09
C LEU A 658 -19.65 3.06 -52.46
N PRO A 659 -18.75 3.82 -53.12
CA PRO A 659 -17.99 3.19 -54.23
C PRO A 659 -16.57 3.75 -54.52
N THR A 660 -15.58 2.84 -54.47
CA THR A 660 -14.53 2.56 -55.49
C THR A 660 -13.64 3.64 -56.17
N ASN A 661 -12.33 3.28 -56.21
CA ASN A 661 -11.33 3.42 -57.30
C ASN A 661 -10.36 4.62 -57.39
N GLY A 662 -9.07 4.29 -57.50
CA GLY A 662 -7.91 5.17 -57.76
C GLY A 662 -6.58 4.39 -57.76
N HIS A 663 -5.88 4.32 -58.90
CA HIS A 663 -4.75 3.41 -59.21
C HIS A 663 -3.40 4.19 -59.25
N THR A 664 -2.16 3.68 -59.08
CA THR A 664 -1.49 2.36 -58.80
C THR A 664 0.03 2.64 -58.55
N TYR A 665 1.01 1.74 -58.28
CA TYR A 665 1.06 0.25 -58.24
C TYR A 665 1.83 -0.34 -57.01
N PRO A 666 3.19 -0.52 -56.96
CA PRO A 666 3.67 -1.81 -56.42
C PRO A 666 4.74 -1.82 -55.30
N PRO A 667 4.66 -2.78 -54.36
CA PRO A 667 5.78 -3.26 -53.53
C PRO A 667 6.54 -4.45 -54.17
N PRO A 668 7.73 -4.85 -53.66
CA PRO A 668 8.55 -5.94 -54.22
C PRO A 668 8.07 -7.36 -53.84
N SER A 669 8.57 -8.36 -54.58
CA SER A 669 8.15 -9.77 -54.53
C SER A 669 8.95 -10.67 -53.57
N MET A 670 8.32 -11.79 -53.19
CA MET A 670 8.94 -12.99 -52.61
C MET A 670 8.51 -14.22 -53.43
N PRO A 671 9.28 -15.33 -53.49
CA PRO A 671 9.03 -16.42 -54.44
C PRO A 671 8.03 -17.50 -53.97
N ASP A 672 7.52 -18.27 -54.93
CA ASP A 672 6.51 -19.34 -54.77
C ASP A 672 6.99 -20.62 -54.05
N GLY A 673 6.03 -21.44 -53.56
CA GLY A 673 6.33 -22.58 -52.68
C GLY A 673 5.32 -23.75 -52.59
N LEU A 674 4.50 -24.01 -53.63
CA LEU A 674 3.60 -25.18 -53.78
C LEU A 674 2.41 -25.34 -52.80
N SER A 675 1.43 -26.16 -53.20
CA SER A 675 0.06 -26.19 -52.65
C SER A 675 -0.62 -27.57 -52.69
N SER A 676 -1.51 -27.84 -51.72
CA SER A 676 -2.74 -28.70 -51.80
C SER A 676 -2.60 -30.19 -52.22
N PHE A 677 -3.32 -31.18 -51.66
CA PHE A 677 -4.79 -31.35 -51.66
C PHE A 677 -5.23 -32.48 -50.65
N PRO A 678 -6.54 -32.84 -50.44
CA PRO A 678 -7.14 -32.69 -49.11
C PRO A 678 -7.76 -34.02 -48.52
N PRO A 679 -8.94 -34.13 -47.84
CA PRO A 679 -9.04 -34.99 -46.64
C PRO A 679 -10.14 -36.09 -46.65
N ASN A 680 -10.23 -36.82 -45.52
CA ASN A 680 -11.31 -37.72 -45.08
C ASN A 680 -11.56 -39.03 -45.84
N GLY A 681 -11.46 -40.15 -45.09
CA GLY A 681 -11.92 -41.49 -45.48
C GLY A 681 -11.95 -42.41 -44.25
N VAL A 682 -12.96 -43.28 -44.15
CA VAL A 682 -13.23 -44.13 -42.97
C VAL A 682 -13.23 -45.61 -43.38
N LEU A 683 -12.70 -46.51 -42.53
CA LEU A 683 -13.25 -47.83 -42.13
C LEU A 683 -12.18 -48.68 -41.38
N PRO A 684 -12.55 -49.77 -40.67
CA PRO A 684 -11.74 -50.35 -39.57
C PRO A 684 -11.06 -51.68 -39.91
N LEU A 685 -10.37 -52.28 -38.93
CA LEU A 685 -10.34 -53.73 -38.70
C LEU A 685 -9.80 -54.11 -37.30
N THR A 686 -10.39 -55.14 -36.68
CA THR A 686 -9.85 -55.92 -35.54
C THR A 686 -10.10 -57.41 -35.83
N PRO A 687 -9.27 -58.34 -35.33
CA PRO A 687 -9.68 -59.08 -34.12
C PRO A 687 -8.54 -59.61 -33.21
N ASN A 688 -8.90 -60.01 -31.98
CA ASN A 688 -8.39 -61.09 -31.10
C ASN A 688 -6.88 -61.49 -31.15
N SER A 689 -6.18 -61.68 -30.03
CA SER A 689 -6.54 -62.67 -28.99
C SER A 689 -5.73 -62.58 -27.66
N THR A 690 -6.34 -63.08 -26.57
CA THR A 690 -5.77 -63.45 -25.25
C THR A 690 -5.57 -64.99 -25.16
N PRO A 691 -5.14 -65.64 -24.03
CA PRO A 691 -4.67 -65.18 -22.70
C PRO A 691 -3.28 -65.79 -22.29
N PRO A 692 -3.06 -66.45 -21.12
CA PRO A 692 -2.55 -65.87 -19.86
C PRO A 692 -1.23 -66.51 -19.32
N PHE A 693 -0.70 -66.02 -18.18
CA PHE A 693 -0.39 -66.85 -16.98
C PHE A 693 0.07 -66.03 -15.77
N ALA A 694 -0.09 -66.61 -14.56
CA ALA A 694 0.40 -66.17 -13.23
C ALA A 694 0.47 -67.44 -12.33
N PRO A 695 0.79 -67.44 -11.00
CA PRO A 695 1.25 -66.37 -10.10
C PRO A 695 2.47 -66.82 -9.22
N LYS A 696 2.58 -66.29 -7.97
CA LYS A 696 3.57 -66.57 -6.88
C LYS A 696 4.92 -65.83 -7.01
N GLY A 697 5.60 -65.44 -5.93
CA GLY A 697 5.21 -65.41 -4.50
C GLY A 697 6.39 -65.23 -3.52
N THR A 698 6.07 -64.82 -2.28
CA THR A 698 6.92 -64.86 -1.03
C THR A 698 8.20 -64.01 -0.91
N SER A 699 8.41 -63.53 0.32
CA SER A 699 9.63 -62.93 0.92
C SER A 699 10.30 -64.01 1.82
N PRO A 700 11.37 -63.81 2.65
CA PRO A 700 12.15 -62.59 2.98
C PRO A 700 13.69 -62.81 3.18
N ALA A 701 14.32 -61.84 3.89
CA ALA A 701 15.50 -61.97 4.78
C ALA A 701 16.92 -61.55 4.28
N ARG A 702 17.83 -61.40 5.26
CA ARG A 702 19.18 -60.79 5.20
C ARG A 702 20.28 -61.85 5.29
N LEU A 703 21.55 -61.50 5.01
CA LEU A 703 22.72 -61.88 5.84
C LEU A 703 24.03 -61.09 5.50
N ASN A 704 25.03 -61.24 6.38
CA ASN A 704 26.19 -60.37 6.66
C ASN A 704 27.36 -60.31 5.61
N GLY A 705 28.26 -59.32 5.76
CA GLY A 705 29.66 -59.31 5.26
C GLY A 705 30.66 -59.91 6.29
N PRO A 706 31.97 -59.49 6.41
CA PRO A 706 32.74 -58.38 5.81
C PRO A 706 34.00 -58.93 5.04
N PRO A 707 35.34 -58.70 5.27
CA PRO A 707 36.15 -57.63 5.91
C PRO A 707 37.57 -57.25 5.31
N ARG A 708 37.80 -55.93 5.10
CA ARG A 708 39.03 -55.13 5.43
C ARG A 708 40.41 -55.28 4.71
N PHE A 709 41.21 -54.20 4.93
CA PHE A 709 42.65 -53.91 4.66
C PHE A 709 43.04 -53.45 3.21
N ALA A 710 43.72 -52.33 2.88
CA ALA A 710 44.38 -51.16 3.54
C ALA A 710 45.94 -51.09 3.46
N ILE A 711 46.53 -49.88 3.72
CA ILE A 711 47.99 -49.53 3.84
C ILE A 711 48.66 -49.22 2.46
N ASN A 712 49.56 -48.21 2.21
CA ASN A 712 50.39 -47.29 3.03
C ASN A 712 50.65 -45.87 2.40
N GLY A 713 51.34 -44.96 3.12
CA GLY A 713 51.93 -43.65 2.65
C GLY A 713 53.48 -43.66 2.55
N PRO A 714 54.29 -42.61 2.90
CA PRO A 714 53.98 -41.30 3.51
C PRO A 714 54.82 -40.05 2.96
N PRO A 715 55.55 -39.13 3.70
CA PRO A 715 55.47 -37.66 3.49
C PRO A 715 56.83 -36.88 3.32
N PRO A 716 56.89 -35.51 3.41
CA PRO A 716 57.26 -34.84 4.69
C PRO A 716 56.70 -33.41 5.02
N TRP A 717 56.54 -33.16 6.33
CA TRP A 717 56.50 -31.98 7.27
C TRP A 717 56.80 -30.51 6.77
N VAL A 718 56.44 -29.38 7.44
CA VAL A 718 56.45 -28.99 8.89
C VAL A 718 55.47 -27.79 9.24
N GLN A 719 54.64 -27.93 10.30
CA GLN A 719 54.13 -26.99 11.38
C GLN A 719 53.80 -25.48 11.16
N ASN A 720 52.94 -24.73 11.90
CA ASN A 720 51.98 -24.88 13.06
C ASN A 720 50.80 -23.86 12.83
N GLY A 721 49.60 -23.82 13.46
CA GLY A 721 49.07 -24.16 14.81
C GLY A 721 48.67 -22.83 15.53
N HIS A 722 47.50 -22.56 16.15
CA HIS A 722 46.39 -23.32 16.77
C HIS A 722 45.05 -22.50 16.62
N ASN A 723 43.88 -23.05 16.26
CA ASN A 723 42.89 -23.93 16.94
C ASN A 723 41.77 -23.25 17.77
N LEU A 724 40.51 -23.49 17.34
CA LEU A 724 39.26 -23.40 18.12
C LEU A 724 39.02 -24.70 18.93
N PRO A 725 38.00 -24.75 19.80
CA PRO A 725 37.05 -25.87 19.72
C PRO A 725 35.56 -25.54 20.03
N THR A 726 34.66 -26.35 19.48
CA THR A 726 33.27 -26.58 19.97
C THR A 726 33.21 -27.85 20.82
N PRO A 727 32.17 -28.09 21.66
CA PRO A 727 31.14 -29.07 21.27
C PRO A 727 29.73 -28.88 21.92
N ASN A 728 28.81 -29.83 21.67
CA ASN A 728 27.45 -29.93 22.23
C ASN A 728 27.39 -30.63 23.61
N GLY A 729 26.34 -30.39 24.42
CA GLY A 729 25.91 -31.30 25.51
C GLY A 729 25.09 -30.69 26.66
N THR A 730 24.03 -31.36 27.10
CA THR A 730 23.13 -31.03 28.25
C THR A 730 22.95 -32.25 29.17
N PRO A 731 22.32 -32.18 30.37
CA PRO A 731 22.25 -31.14 31.43
C PRO A 731 22.78 -31.73 32.80
N PRO A 732 22.64 -31.12 34.01
CA PRO A 732 21.38 -31.06 34.81
C PRO A 732 21.24 -29.86 35.81
N PHE A 733 20.24 -29.91 36.71
CA PHE A 733 19.95 -28.95 37.81
C PHE A 733 20.93 -29.04 39.02
N PRO A 734 20.98 -27.99 39.86
CA PRO A 734 20.65 -28.14 41.30
C PRO A 734 19.74 -27.01 41.89
N SER A 735 19.49 -27.03 43.21
CA SER A 735 18.57 -26.12 43.94
C SER A 735 19.13 -25.60 45.28
N ASN A 736 18.36 -24.76 46.00
CA ASN A 736 18.65 -24.03 47.27
C ASN A 736 19.51 -22.74 47.08
N GLY A 737 19.35 -21.62 47.82
CA GLY A 737 18.42 -21.24 48.90
C GLY A 737 18.49 -19.71 49.22
N SER A 738 17.62 -19.20 50.10
CA SER A 738 17.37 -17.75 50.42
C SER A 738 18.31 -17.17 51.53
N PRO A 739 18.13 -15.96 52.16
CA PRO A 739 17.33 -14.72 51.90
C PRO A 739 18.01 -13.34 52.30
N PHE A 740 17.24 -12.21 52.29
CA PHE A 740 17.36 -10.94 53.10
C PHE A 740 18.29 -9.71 52.76
N ARG A 741 17.64 -8.60 52.30
CA ARG A 741 17.71 -7.16 52.78
C ARG A 741 18.84 -6.13 52.37
N PRO A 742 18.62 -4.78 52.59
CA PRO A 742 19.26 -3.65 51.84
C PRO A 742 20.22 -2.76 52.70
N PRO A 743 20.66 -1.57 52.21
CA PRO A 743 20.04 -0.26 52.56
C PRO A 743 19.71 0.62 51.30
N PHE A 744 19.40 1.94 51.27
CA PHE A 744 19.59 3.10 52.18
C PHE A 744 18.45 4.19 52.00
N ARG A 745 18.75 5.50 52.15
CA ARG A 745 17.92 6.71 51.87
C ARG A 745 18.83 7.86 51.38
N PRO A 746 18.29 8.87 50.67
CA PRO A 746 17.91 10.18 51.28
C PRO A 746 16.50 10.66 50.78
N SER A 747 15.88 11.79 51.16
CA SER A 747 15.88 12.72 52.33
C SER A 747 14.58 13.58 52.27
N PHE A 748 14.33 14.51 53.20
CA PHE A 748 13.18 15.46 53.15
C PHE A 748 13.44 16.76 53.96
N ASN A 749 12.97 17.91 53.45
CA ASN A 749 12.59 19.19 54.11
C ASN A 749 12.56 20.30 53.03
N ALA A 750 11.39 20.82 52.58
CA ALA A 750 10.53 21.85 53.18
C ALA A 750 10.81 23.27 52.60
N PRO A 751 9.86 24.24 52.57
CA PRO A 751 8.47 24.23 53.06
C PRO A 751 7.40 24.37 51.94
N LEU A 752 6.12 24.48 52.33
CA LEU A 752 4.98 24.71 51.43
C LEU A 752 4.55 26.18 51.40
N SER A 753 4.69 26.85 50.25
CA SER A 753 3.96 28.10 49.93
C SER A 753 4.02 28.38 48.42
N GLY A 754 2.89 28.28 47.73
CA GLY A 754 2.77 28.55 46.30
C GLY A 754 1.33 28.34 45.84
N GLU A 755 0.77 29.31 45.12
CA GLU A 755 -0.65 29.34 44.80
C GLU A 755 -1.03 28.32 43.72
N ALA A 756 -2.23 27.75 43.82
CA ALA A 756 -2.74 26.79 42.86
C ALA A 756 -3.20 27.49 41.57
N HIS A 757 -2.29 27.67 40.62
CA HIS A 757 -2.68 28.05 39.26
C HIS A 757 -3.63 27.00 38.66
N PRO A 758 -4.72 27.41 37.98
CA PRO A 758 -5.62 26.49 37.32
C PRO A 758 -4.88 25.72 36.21
N PRO A 759 -5.30 24.48 35.87
CA PRO A 759 -4.70 23.74 34.78
C PRO A 759 -4.86 24.52 33.47
N GLY A 760 -3.73 24.91 32.88
CA GLY A 760 -3.72 25.61 31.59
C GLY A 760 -4.39 24.76 30.50
N PRO A 761 -4.96 25.40 29.46
CA PRO A 761 -5.72 24.70 28.43
C PRO A 761 -4.89 23.58 27.81
N ILE A 762 -5.49 22.40 27.71
CA ILE A 762 -4.88 21.24 27.06
C ILE A 762 -4.44 21.69 25.66
N ARG A 763 -3.14 21.60 25.37
CA ARG A 763 -2.62 21.95 24.05
C ARG A 763 -3.36 21.11 23.00
N GLY A 764 -3.99 21.79 22.04
CA GLY A 764 -4.52 21.13 20.86
C GLY A 764 -3.43 20.33 20.12
N PRO A 765 -3.81 19.41 19.22
CA PRO A 765 -2.83 18.62 18.46
C PRO A 765 -1.82 19.55 17.77
N PRO A 766 -0.52 19.18 17.75
CA PRO A 766 0.51 20.04 17.19
C PRO A 766 0.17 20.37 15.73
N GLN A 767 0.23 21.66 15.40
CA GLN A 767 0.05 22.09 14.01
C GLN A 767 1.12 21.43 13.14
N PHE A 768 0.68 20.69 12.12
CA PHE A 768 1.57 20.05 11.17
C PHE A 768 2.50 21.10 10.53
N GLN A 769 3.81 20.80 10.45
CA GLN A 769 4.75 21.68 9.77
C GLN A 769 4.33 21.84 8.31
N ALA A 770 3.87 23.04 7.96
CA ALA A 770 3.14 23.31 6.72
C ALA A 770 4.00 23.24 5.44
N ASN A 771 5.30 22.98 5.56
CA ASN A 771 6.20 22.66 4.44
C ASN A 771 7.19 21.59 4.88
N PRO A 772 7.53 20.60 4.02
CA PRO A 772 8.68 19.73 4.27
C PRO A 772 9.99 20.56 4.25
N PRO A 773 11.03 20.15 5.01
CA PRO A 773 12.33 20.79 4.97
C PRO A 773 12.93 20.75 3.55
N PRO A 774 13.67 21.78 3.11
CA PRO A 774 14.24 21.83 1.77
C PRO A 774 15.12 20.62 1.47
N GLU A 775 14.84 19.94 0.35
CA GLU A 775 15.69 18.87 -0.16
C GLU A 775 17.11 19.39 -0.43
N ALA A 776 18.13 18.75 0.13
CA ALA A 776 19.52 19.18 0.03
C ALA A 776 20.25 18.62 -1.20
N GLY A 777 19.71 17.58 -1.84
CA GLY A 777 20.36 16.87 -2.95
C GLY A 777 19.59 15.66 -3.46
N ILE A 778 20.25 14.85 -4.29
CA ILE A 778 19.72 13.61 -4.87
C ILE A 778 20.38 12.40 -4.20
N PHE A 779 19.60 11.40 -3.82
CA PHE A 779 20.07 10.10 -3.37
C PHE A 779 20.09 9.09 -4.52
N MET A 780 21.07 8.19 -4.49
CA MET A 780 21.23 7.05 -5.41
C MET A 780 21.70 5.83 -4.60
N TYR A 781 21.67 4.64 -5.20
CA TYR A 781 22.15 3.42 -4.57
C TYR A 781 23.05 2.63 -5.53
N HIS A 782 24.31 2.48 -5.13
CA HIS A 782 25.30 1.66 -5.83
C HIS A 782 25.14 0.19 -5.41
N TYR A 783 25.20 -0.73 -6.36
CA TYR A 783 25.11 -2.17 -6.13
C TYR A 783 25.90 -2.93 -7.22
N VAL A 784 26.88 -3.73 -6.82
CA VAL A 784 27.75 -4.55 -7.68
C VAL A 784 27.67 -6.00 -7.22
N PRO A 785 27.08 -6.92 -8.01
CA PRO A 785 26.97 -8.33 -7.65
C PRO A 785 28.33 -9.05 -7.75
N SER A 786 28.56 -10.05 -6.90
CA SER A 786 29.84 -10.74 -6.84
C SER A 786 30.19 -11.55 -8.08
N VAL A 787 31.46 -11.48 -8.47
CA VAL A 787 32.05 -12.34 -9.51
C VAL A 787 32.43 -13.74 -8.97
N GLY A 788 32.95 -14.61 -9.83
CA GLY A 788 33.52 -15.91 -9.41
C GLY A 788 32.51 -17.02 -9.05
N GLY A 789 31.21 -16.81 -9.30
CA GLY A 789 30.18 -17.85 -9.17
C GLY A 789 29.42 -17.88 -7.83
N GLN A 790 29.73 -16.96 -6.91
CA GLN A 790 28.94 -16.74 -5.68
C GLN A 790 27.61 -16.04 -6.00
N ARG A 791 26.65 -16.79 -6.56
CA ARG A 791 25.35 -16.26 -6.99
C ARG A 791 24.60 -15.62 -5.82
N GLY A 792 24.23 -14.35 -5.97
CA GLY A 792 23.49 -13.59 -4.95
C GLY A 792 24.37 -12.96 -3.86
N ALA A 793 25.69 -13.12 -3.92
CA ALA A 793 26.61 -12.29 -3.14
C ALA A 793 26.84 -10.92 -3.83
N VAL A 794 27.41 -9.98 -3.07
CA VAL A 794 27.57 -8.57 -3.45
C VAL A 794 29.02 -8.14 -3.13
N ASP A 795 29.74 -7.61 -4.12
CA ASP A 795 31.11 -7.10 -3.94
C ASP A 795 31.12 -5.66 -3.41
N ALA A 796 30.10 -4.87 -3.73
CA ALA A 796 29.85 -3.55 -3.14
C ALA A 796 28.38 -3.14 -3.21
N GLU A 797 27.80 -2.71 -2.10
CA GLU A 797 26.53 -1.97 -2.07
C GLU A 797 26.63 -0.77 -1.14
N TYR A 798 26.08 0.38 -1.54
CA TYR A 798 25.99 1.58 -0.71
C TYR A 798 25.12 2.72 -1.24
N ALA A 799 24.52 3.47 -0.30
CA ALA A 799 23.89 4.77 -0.56
C ALA A 799 24.90 5.86 -0.94
N VAL A 800 24.54 6.64 -1.95
CA VAL A 800 25.28 7.79 -2.48
C VAL A 800 24.39 9.05 -2.43
N PHE A 801 24.96 10.21 -2.15
CA PHE A 801 24.27 11.50 -2.14
C PHE A 801 24.99 12.52 -3.04
N VAL A 802 24.21 13.34 -3.74
CA VAL A 802 24.69 14.39 -4.64
C VAL A 802 24.08 15.71 -4.15
N PRO A 803 24.84 16.54 -3.42
CA PRO A 803 24.35 17.84 -2.95
C PRO A 803 23.97 18.76 -4.11
N LYS A 804 22.90 19.55 -3.95
CA LYS A 804 22.43 20.52 -4.97
C LYS A 804 23.57 21.41 -5.48
N PRO A 805 23.62 21.74 -6.78
CA PRO A 805 24.71 22.50 -7.38
C PRO A 805 24.82 23.90 -6.77
N SER A 806 26.05 24.41 -6.64
CA SER A 806 26.35 25.72 -6.05
C SER A 806 26.04 26.90 -6.98
N LYS A 807 25.73 26.64 -8.25
CA LYS A 807 25.22 27.61 -9.22
C LYS A 807 23.87 27.10 -9.76
N PRO A 808 22.84 27.96 -9.88
CA PRO A 808 21.57 27.57 -10.49
C PRO A 808 21.71 27.40 -12.01
N GLU A 809 20.82 26.59 -12.60
CA GLU A 809 20.65 26.46 -14.05
C GLU A 809 20.15 27.78 -14.67
N ILE A 810 20.63 28.11 -15.87
CA ILE A 810 20.12 29.26 -16.63
C ILE A 810 18.94 28.79 -17.47
N ILE A 811 17.72 29.06 -16.99
CA ILE A 811 16.48 28.80 -17.73
C ILE A 811 16.38 29.76 -18.92
N LEU A 812 16.31 29.22 -20.14
CA LEU A 812 16.08 30.00 -21.37
C LEU A 812 14.60 30.01 -21.75
N GLU A 813 13.92 28.86 -21.59
CA GLU A 813 12.49 28.71 -21.91
C GLU A 813 11.82 27.77 -20.89
N ARG A 814 10.57 28.06 -20.52
CA ARG A 814 9.68 27.17 -19.77
C ARG A 814 8.32 27.12 -20.44
N ARG A 815 7.85 25.91 -20.76
CA ARG A 815 6.47 25.62 -21.16
C ARG A 815 5.78 24.76 -20.11
N VAL A 816 4.53 25.05 -19.80
CA VAL A 816 3.68 24.24 -18.92
C VAL A 816 2.58 23.60 -19.76
N ALA A 817 2.34 22.31 -19.57
CA ALA A 817 1.26 21.58 -20.22
C ALA A 817 0.00 21.63 -19.34
N LYS A 818 -1.16 21.88 -19.96
CA LYS A 818 -2.46 21.86 -19.25
C LYS A 818 -2.89 20.44 -18.89
N THR A 819 -2.51 19.44 -19.69
CA THR A 819 -2.71 18.03 -19.37
C THR A 819 -1.50 17.19 -19.75
N ALA A 820 -1.26 16.11 -19.00
CA ALA A 820 -0.20 15.15 -19.27
C ALA A 820 -0.60 13.76 -18.78
N ASP A 821 -0.05 12.71 -19.41
CA ASP A 821 -0.25 11.32 -19.00
C ASP A 821 1.03 10.50 -19.17
N VAL A 822 1.24 9.53 -18.28
CA VAL A 822 2.26 8.49 -18.41
C VAL A 822 1.56 7.13 -18.42
N LYS A 823 1.88 6.31 -19.41
CA LYS A 823 1.38 4.94 -19.55
C LYS A 823 2.57 4.00 -19.58
N VAL A 824 2.54 3.00 -18.71
CA VAL A 824 3.53 1.92 -18.67
C VAL A 824 2.82 0.62 -19.05
N GLN A 825 3.45 -0.19 -19.90
CA GLN A 825 2.97 -1.50 -20.29
C GLN A 825 4.02 -2.53 -19.86
N PRO A 826 3.73 -3.43 -18.90
CA PRO A 826 4.72 -4.35 -18.34
C PRO A 826 5.22 -5.40 -19.34
N ARG A 827 4.43 -5.66 -20.39
CA ARG A 827 4.60 -6.79 -21.32
C ARG A 827 4.78 -8.10 -20.56
N ASP A 828 5.50 -9.05 -21.15
CA ASP A 828 5.85 -10.35 -20.60
C ASP A 828 7.37 -10.57 -20.66
N TRP A 829 7.83 -11.71 -20.13
CA TRP A 829 9.24 -12.10 -20.13
C TRP A 829 9.79 -12.51 -21.50
N GLU A 830 8.94 -12.71 -22.52
CA GLU A 830 9.40 -13.01 -23.88
C GLU A 830 9.71 -11.71 -24.65
N THR A 831 8.85 -10.70 -24.46
CA THR A 831 8.94 -9.35 -25.03
C THR A 831 10.01 -8.50 -24.35
N LEU A 832 10.05 -8.50 -23.00
CA LEU A 832 10.99 -7.72 -22.19
C LEU A 832 11.82 -8.62 -21.25
N PRO A 833 12.63 -9.56 -21.78
CA PRO A 833 13.34 -10.57 -20.96
C PRO A 833 14.28 -9.96 -19.89
N THR A 834 14.78 -8.75 -20.12
CA THR A 834 15.66 -8.00 -19.20
C THR A 834 14.95 -6.90 -18.43
N LEU A 835 13.75 -6.48 -18.84
CA LEU A 835 13.09 -5.25 -18.35
C LEU A 835 11.65 -5.45 -17.82
N HIS A 836 11.01 -6.61 -18.04
CA HIS A 836 9.63 -6.87 -17.63
C HIS A 836 9.39 -6.55 -16.14
N HIS A 837 10.29 -7.00 -15.27
CA HIS A 837 10.19 -6.75 -13.82
C HIS A 837 10.33 -5.26 -13.44
N VAL A 838 11.03 -4.46 -14.25
CA VAL A 838 11.13 -3.00 -14.08
C VAL A 838 9.86 -2.34 -14.63
N ALA A 839 9.42 -2.71 -15.83
CA ALA A 839 8.20 -2.19 -16.45
C ALA A 839 6.95 -2.52 -15.60
N GLN A 840 6.88 -3.69 -14.99
CA GLN A 840 5.86 -4.05 -14.00
C GLN A 840 5.97 -3.19 -12.73
N GLY A 841 7.18 -3.03 -12.18
CA GLY A 841 7.41 -2.14 -11.02
C GLY A 841 7.12 -0.65 -11.28
N LEU A 842 7.10 -0.22 -12.54
CA LEU A 842 6.69 1.13 -12.95
C LEU A 842 5.19 1.22 -13.29
N ALA A 843 4.58 0.13 -13.78
CA ALA A 843 3.14 0.05 -14.07
C ALA A 843 2.27 -0.08 -12.82
N ASP A 844 2.79 -0.72 -11.77
CA ASP A 844 2.11 -0.85 -10.47
C ASP A 844 2.11 0.45 -9.64
N ILE A 845 2.78 1.52 -10.08
CA ILE A 845 2.76 2.84 -9.41
C ILE A 845 1.39 3.51 -9.61
N PRO A 846 0.59 3.71 -8.55
CA PRO A 846 -0.69 4.41 -8.70
C PRO A 846 -0.44 5.93 -8.82
N ILE A 847 -0.74 6.50 -9.98
CA ILE A 847 -0.75 7.97 -10.17
C ILE A 847 -2.12 8.48 -9.72
N PHE A 848 -2.15 9.34 -8.69
CA PHE A 848 -3.40 9.91 -8.18
C PHE A 848 -3.75 11.24 -8.85
N GLU A 849 -2.81 12.18 -8.91
CA GLU A 849 -2.98 13.51 -9.52
C GLU A 849 -1.66 13.96 -10.15
N VAL A 850 -1.73 14.58 -11.34
CA VAL A 850 -0.58 15.26 -11.96
C VAL A 850 -0.54 16.70 -11.44
N LEU A 851 0.38 16.99 -10.53
CA LEU A 851 0.57 18.30 -9.91
C LEU A 851 1.13 19.33 -10.89
N LYS A 852 2.04 18.90 -11.76
CA LYS A 852 2.73 19.78 -12.73
C LYS A 852 3.29 18.97 -13.88
N ALA A 853 3.13 19.47 -15.10
CA ALA A 853 3.84 18.95 -16.27
C ALA A 853 4.49 20.10 -17.04
N GLU A 854 5.81 20.07 -17.21
CA GLU A 854 6.54 21.15 -17.88
C GLU A 854 7.70 20.67 -18.76
N ILE A 855 8.10 21.54 -19.69
CA ILE A 855 9.30 21.40 -20.51
C ILE A 855 10.16 22.64 -20.24
N VAL A 856 11.41 22.43 -19.86
CA VAL A 856 12.37 23.47 -19.50
C VAL A 856 13.58 23.36 -20.42
N LYS A 857 13.91 24.43 -21.14
CA LYS A 857 15.17 24.54 -21.90
C LYS A 857 16.13 25.46 -21.16
N GLY A 858 17.40 25.09 -21.06
CA GLY A 858 18.39 25.88 -20.33
C GLY A 858 19.85 25.60 -20.67
N ARG A 859 20.75 26.22 -19.92
CA ARG A 859 22.21 26.00 -19.96
C ARG A 859 22.77 25.66 -18.57
N GLY A 860 23.87 24.93 -18.58
CA GLY A 860 24.50 24.35 -17.40
C GLY A 860 23.93 22.97 -17.08
N VAL A 861 24.80 22.04 -16.69
CA VAL A 861 24.46 20.64 -16.42
C VAL A 861 24.78 20.31 -14.96
N GLU A 862 23.97 19.43 -14.35
CA GLU A 862 24.10 19.02 -12.95
C GLU A 862 25.54 18.54 -12.63
N ASP A 863 26.11 19.06 -11.53
CA ASP A 863 27.48 18.72 -11.14
C ASP A 863 27.54 17.45 -10.29
N TRP A 864 27.37 16.33 -10.96
CA TRP A 864 27.48 15.00 -10.37
C TRP A 864 28.86 14.68 -9.77
N GLY A 865 29.91 15.45 -10.07
CA GLY A 865 31.25 15.27 -9.49
C GLY A 865 31.33 15.54 -7.98
N ARG A 866 30.21 15.93 -7.36
CA ARG A 866 30.04 16.13 -5.92
C ARG A 866 29.34 14.96 -5.22
N ALA A 867 29.22 13.81 -5.89
CA ALA A 867 28.68 12.59 -5.29
C ALA A 867 29.56 12.08 -4.13
N GLU A 868 28.95 11.76 -2.99
CA GLU A 868 29.62 11.17 -1.82
C GLU A 868 28.90 9.89 -1.35
N ARG A 869 29.65 8.89 -0.89
CA ARG A 869 29.08 7.76 -0.12
C ARG A 869 28.64 8.29 1.24
N ILE A 870 27.41 7.99 1.65
CA ILE A 870 26.84 8.50 2.92
C ILE A 870 26.72 7.46 4.04
N GLU A 871 27.15 6.23 3.79
CA GLU A 871 27.20 5.15 4.77
C GLU A 871 28.52 5.11 5.53
N GLY A 872 28.42 4.98 6.86
CA GLY A 872 29.54 4.64 7.73
C GLY A 872 30.40 5.84 8.14
N GLY A 873 30.21 6.28 9.39
CA GLY A 873 31.22 7.09 10.06
C GLY A 873 32.32 6.21 10.65
N VAL A 874 33.42 6.00 9.93
CA VAL A 874 34.76 5.64 10.47
C VAL A 874 35.82 5.95 9.39
N ASP A 875 36.94 6.55 9.82
CA ASP A 875 38.15 6.91 9.05
C ASP A 875 37.97 7.58 7.67
N SER A 876 37.76 8.91 7.69
CA SER A 876 37.81 9.82 6.53
C SER A 876 39.20 9.98 5.89
N LYS A 877 40.09 8.97 5.99
CA LYS A 877 41.45 8.99 5.44
C LYS A 877 41.58 8.36 4.05
N ILE A 878 40.57 7.61 3.59
CA ILE A 878 40.54 7.02 2.23
C ILE A 878 39.73 7.90 1.24
N GLN A 879 39.77 9.23 1.43
CA GLN A 879 39.23 10.23 0.50
C GLN A 879 40.33 11.03 -0.24
N LYS A 880 41.58 10.54 -0.26
CA LYS A 880 42.72 11.20 -0.93
C LYS A 880 43.59 10.29 -1.82
N ARG A 881 43.17 9.05 -2.08
CA ARG A 881 43.83 8.11 -3.01
C ARG A 881 42.84 7.15 -3.66
N VAL A 882 41.99 7.70 -4.52
CA VAL A 882 41.57 7.09 -5.79
C VAL A 882 41.82 8.17 -6.84
#